data_AF-A0A9E5WS39-F1
#
_entry.id   AF-A0A9E5WS39-F1
#
_cell.length_a   1.000
_cell.length_b   1.000
_cell.length_c   1.000
_cell.angle_alpha   90.00
_cell.angle_beta   90.00
_cell.angle_gamma   90.00
#
_symmetry.space_group_name_H-M   'P 1'
#
loop_
_entity.id
_entity.type
_entity.pdbx_description
1 polymer ?
#
loop_
_entity_poly.entity_id
_entity_poly.type
_entity_poly.pdbx_seq_one_letter_code
_entity_poly.pdbx_strand_id
1 'polypeptide(L)'
;MNSRKKTPFSSLENRMRVPRDRRAAGKDTGSLWRRIPGLGAGLIVVAALGLVAWSFVPGFAAREAQPERAQKTRSKSVAQRQQPRSTPPDTTYLAALMDAATTGGADVLSTGDSYDDFPSVAEASDGTVYVAYAAYYDKHDQIRLHRRFSNGVWSTRTHVPLVQARPDIWMPQIAVDAKDRVWVIWSEQVGAGDPRSAPQPGNWDLYARAYIDGRWGPLVRLTNDPKPDINHHVFTDRGRNIHVVWQAHPNNNGDIQYCRFDGERWSKPLIITSDAASDWYPRGAVDRQGVVWIAFDSYRNGDYDVFLTSVTGTKIGDVIPIATSKYYEAHATVACTPDGRVWVAWEQGGYNWGKDQGYWLRREKRNRGTALGSARSVRVACYFNRKVWAGPDASEAFPVGARGRATASAELASGPDGRLWLRLRQMIRARQRRRSRKAWTEQVTWLTPQGWAPAVTLPASAGRISVFSRIHPAADGSLLVAYSCDARAVENYHRPIHDNVLFRRIDKPADEVGLPELRAYEPPEGPANIPPWNAKTEAERVTAIRSHRVTIAGVEHRIVRGDLHRHTELSWDVGPGNDGSYLDFYRYMIDVAAMDFGAITDHQGGGHYAYWWWLTEKSADLYYLPPRFVPLYGYERSAKFPNGHRNIFHAYRGVPVFPFQITLDQSGVFPGIGSGALVENDTKLLYQYLHGTGGIAISHTSGTSTMGTDWRDNDPVIEPVVEIYQGCRNSYETLGGPRVHSQDAPPQRAPGGFQKAGLVWNAYAKGYRLGTIASSDHGSTHISYALVYTPKADRQAILDSIRKRHTYGATDNLIVTFEANGHFMGDEFATSELPTLKLEATGTGKIAQIDLIRNNEYIYTAKPNKRRISLKYTDMKPVKGTSWYYFRLVQEDGEVAWCSPVWVNRE
;
A
#
# COMPACT_ATOMS: atom_id res chain seq x y z
N MET A 1 -15.10 -53.56 -26.87
CA MET A 1 -15.91 -53.74 -28.10
C MET A 1 -16.33 -52.34 -28.56
N ASN A 2 -15.96 -51.87 -29.76
CA ASN A 2 -16.70 -51.96 -31.03
C ASN A 2 -18.10 -51.29 -30.97
N SER A 3 -18.54 -50.42 -31.90
CA SER A 3 -17.97 -50.00 -33.22
C SER A 3 -18.54 -48.64 -33.72
N ARG A 4 -17.69 -47.69 -34.15
CA ARG A 4 -17.42 -47.22 -35.54
C ARG A 4 -18.60 -46.87 -36.51
N LYS A 5 -18.60 -45.61 -36.97
CA LYS A 5 -18.83 -45.00 -38.33
C LYS A 5 -18.13 -43.61 -38.30
N LYS A 6 -17.58 -42.91 -39.32
CA LYS A 6 -17.60 -42.83 -40.81
C LYS A 6 -18.79 -42.06 -41.42
N THR A 7 -18.66 -40.86 -42.05
CA THR A 7 -17.87 -40.33 -43.23
C THR A 7 -18.46 -40.76 -44.59
N PRO A 8 -18.37 -40.02 -45.75
CA PRO A 8 -17.31 -39.07 -46.20
C PRO A 8 -17.74 -37.85 -47.13
N PHE A 9 -16.77 -37.27 -47.89
CA PHE A 9 -16.80 -36.23 -48.98
C PHE A 9 -17.04 -34.74 -48.59
N SER A 10 -16.40 -33.65 -49.09
CA SER A 10 -15.62 -33.19 -50.30
C SER A 10 -16.46 -32.35 -51.32
N SER A 11 -15.96 -31.41 -52.17
CA SER A 11 -14.67 -30.68 -52.30
C SER A 11 -14.65 -29.67 -53.49
N LEU A 12 -13.92 -28.53 -53.37
CA LEU A 12 -13.38 -27.65 -54.48
C LEU A 12 -14.44 -26.92 -55.36
N GLU A 13 -14.23 -25.89 -56.20
CA GLU A 13 -13.12 -24.97 -56.63
C GLU A 13 -13.75 -23.75 -57.40
N ASN A 14 -13.15 -22.67 -57.96
CA ASN A 14 -11.84 -21.98 -58.02
C ASN A 14 -12.09 -20.53 -58.57
N ARG A 15 -11.25 -19.51 -58.30
CA ARG A 15 -10.71 -18.59 -59.35
C ARG A 15 -9.51 -17.71 -58.89
N MET A 16 -8.61 -17.42 -59.84
CA MET A 16 -7.24 -16.92 -59.63
C MET A 16 -6.98 -15.46 -60.08
N ARG A 17 -5.78 -14.94 -59.71
CA ARG A 17 -4.87 -13.95 -60.39
C ARG A 17 -4.51 -12.72 -59.53
N VAL A 18 -3.29 -12.15 -59.54
CA VAL A 18 -1.93 -12.58 -60.01
C VAL A 18 -0.86 -11.69 -59.30
N PRO A 19 0.40 -12.13 -59.09
CA PRO A 19 1.40 -11.36 -58.31
C PRO A 19 2.32 -10.44 -59.15
N ARG A 20 3.13 -9.61 -58.47
CA ARG A 20 4.31 -8.93 -59.03
C ARG A 20 5.52 -9.02 -58.09
N ASP A 21 6.71 -8.87 -58.67
CA ASP A 21 8.03 -9.18 -58.12
C ASP A 21 9.09 -8.21 -58.68
N ARG A 22 10.29 -8.18 -58.08
CA ARG A 22 11.51 -7.43 -58.46
C ARG A 22 11.47 -5.92 -58.17
N ARG A 23 12.60 -5.21 -58.02
CA ARG A 23 14.02 -5.60 -58.22
C ARG A 23 14.93 -4.87 -57.21
N ALA A 24 16.09 -5.45 -56.90
CA ALA A 24 17.14 -4.81 -56.11
C ALA A 24 18.15 -4.03 -56.96
N ALA A 25 18.88 -3.09 -56.35
CA ALA A 25 20.14 -2.53 -56.82
C ALA A 25 20.97 -2.06 -55.61
N GLY A 26 22.29 -2.23 -55.69
CA GLY A 26 23.27 -1.74 -54.71
C GLY A 26 24.64 -1.61 -55.36
N LYS A 27 25.62 -1.01 -54.67
CA LYS A 27 27.04 -0.98 -55.06
C LYS A 27 27.94 -0.64 -53.89
N ASP A 28 29.01 -1.42 -53.71
CA ASP A 28 30.11 -1.15 -52.77
C ASP A 28 31.19 -0.24 -53.37
N THR A 29 31.94 0.46 -52.51
CA THR A 29 33.39 0.79 -52.56
C THR A 29 33.70 1.82 -51.45
N GLY A 30 34.89 1.85 -50.82
CA GLY A 30 36.01 0.91 -50.83
C GLY A 30 37.23 1.43 -50.05
N SER A 31 38.00 0.52 -49.45
CA SER A 31 39.41 0.64 -48.99
C SER A 31 39.89 1.75 -48.02
N LEU A 32 40.54 1.28 -46.94
CA LEU A 32 41.73 1.77 -46.20
C LEU A 32 42.35 3.15 -46.54
N TRP A 33 42.86 3.84 -45.51
CA TRP A 33 44.30 4.19 -45.39
C TRP A 33 44.76 4.35 -43.92
N ARG A 34 46.08 4.33 -43.68
CA ARG A 34 46.73 4.42 -42.35
C ARG A 34 47.27 5.84 -42.07
N ARG A 35 47.41 6.24 -40.79
CA ARG A 35 48.73 6.56 -40.16
C ARG A 35 48.68 6.93 -38.66
N ILE A 36 49.84 6.72 -38.04
CA ILE A 36 50.35 6.97 -36.67
C ILE A 36 51.75 7.62 -36.89
N PRO A 37 52.48 8.29 -35.96
CA PRO A 37 52.23 8.78 -34.58
C PRO A 37 52.42 10.32 -34.44
N GLY A 38 52.64 10.85 -33.23
CA GLY A 38 53.62 11.95 -33.06
C GLY A 38 53.60 12.78 -31.77
N LEU A 39 54.37 12.36 -30.75
CA LEU A 39 55.01 13.19 -29.68
C LEU A 39 54.10 14.04 -28.76
N GLY A 40 54.52 14.43 -27.54
CA GLY A 40 55.70 13.99 -26.77
C GLY A 40 56.28 15.11 -25.87
N ALA A 41 56.33 14.86 -24.55
CA ALA A 41 56.86 15.74 -23.49
C ALA A 41 56.11 17.10 -23.27
N GLY A 42 56.15 17.69 -22.06
CA GLY A 42 56.63 17.16 -20.78
C GLY A 42 56.85 18.22 -19.70
N LEU A 43 57.05 17.76 -18.46
CA LEU A 43 57.49 18.48 -17.24
C LEU A 43 56.52 19.56 -16.68
N ILE A 44 56.09 19.54 -15.40
CA ILE A 44 56.75 19.49 -14.04
C ILE A 44 56.93 20.92 -13.45
N VAL A 45 56.99 20.99 -12.11
CA VAL A 45 57.04 22.18 -11.20
C VAL A 45 55.63 22.71 -10.85
N VAL A 46 55.01 22.36 -9.70
CA VAL A 46 55.31 22.71 -8.27
C VAL A 46 54.96 24.17 -7.95
N ALA A 47 54.37 24.57 -6.82
CA ALA A 47 53.50 23.95 -5.79
C ALA A 47 53.06 25.08 -4.81
N ALA A 48 52.61 24.73 -3.59
CA ALA A 48 52.23 25.59 -2.46
C ALA A 48 50.95 26.44 -2.69
N LEU A 49 49.87 26.31 -1.92
CA LEU A 49 49.68 26.36 -0.45
C LEU A 49 49.79 27.79 0.12
N GLY A 50 48.67 28.26 0.67
CA GLY A 50 48.49 29.58 1.28
C GLY A 50 47.23 29.61 2.14
N LEU A 51 47.13 28.69 3.10
CA LEU A 51 46.03 28.61 4.07
C LEU A 51 46.22 29.66 5.18
N VAL A 52 45.34 30.65 5.25
CA VAL A 52 44.99 31.36 6.50
C VAL A 52 43.48 31.59 6.49
N ALA A 53 42.83 31.35 7.63
CA ALA A 53 41.40 31.59 7.84
C ALA A 53 41.18 32.71 8.87
N TRP A 54 39.94 33.22 8.96
CA TRP A 54 39.19 33.76 10.12
C TRP A 54 37.86 34.33 9.52
N SER A 55 36.65 34.08 10.03
CA SER A 55 36.06 34.49 11.33
C SER A 55 35.95 36.02 11.49
N PHE A 56 34.78 36.64 11.77
CA PHE A 56 33.38 36.15 11.86
C PHE A 56 32.41 37.37 11.97
N VAL A 57 31.10 37.20 11.67
CA VAL A 57 29.93 38.07 12.03
C VAL A 57 29.83 39.50 11.38
N PRO A 58 28.71 40.29 11.48
CA PRO A 58 28.09 40.87 10.27
C PRO A 58 27.77 42.40 10.32
N GLY A 59 27.11 42.92 9.27
CA GLY A 59 26.52 44.28 9.27
C GLY A 59 25.40 44.47 8.23
N PHE A 60 24.34 45.18 8.61
CA PHE A 60 23.25 45.63 7.71
C PHE A 60 23.63 46.92 6.98
N ALA A 61 23.20 47.08 5.72
CA ALA A 61 22.47 48.25 5.21
C ALA A 61 22.03 48.04 3.75
N ALA A 62 20.95 48.71 3.34
CA ALA A 62 20.52 48.77 1.95
C ALA A 62 20.58 50.23 1.44
N ARG A 63 20.87 50.41 0.14
CA ARG A 63 20.54 51.60 -0.67
C ARG A 63 20.74 51.25 -2.16
N GLU A 64 19.67 51.28 -2.95
CA GLU A 64 19.30 52.35 -3.92
C GLU A 64 19.87 52.09 -5.33
N ALA A 65 19.32 52.74 -6.35
CA ALA A 65 19.37 52.26 -7.74
C ALA A 65 19.49 53.39 -8.78
N GLN A 66 19.58 52.99 -10.06
CA GLN A 66 19.66 53.80 -11.31
C GLN A 66 21.05 54.33 -11.72
N PRO A 67 21.30 54.62 -13.02
CA PRO A 67 20.68 54.05 -14.23
C PRO A 67 21.67 53.58 -15.33
N GLU A 68 21.08 52.93 -16.34
CA GLU A 68 21.54 52.65 -17.71
C GLU A 68 22.94 53.07 -18.22
N ARG A 69 23.58 52.14 -18.93
CA ARG A 69 23.92 52.39 -20.35
C ARG A 69 23.99 51.11 -21.18
N ALA A 70 23.41 51.13 -22.39
CA ALA A 70 23.34 49.97 -23.27
C ALA A 70 24.50 49.92 -24.28
N GLN A 71 25.00 48.70 -24.57
CA GLN A 71 25.83 48.42 -25.74
C GLN A 71 25.30 47.19 -26.49
N LYS A 72 25.00 47.37 -27.78
CA LYS A 72 24.46 46.31 -28.66
C LYS A 72 25.60 45.54 -29.32
N THR A 73 25.75 44.25 -29.00
CA THR A 73 26.56 43.30 -29.79
C THR A 73 25.67 42.23 -30.41
N ARG A 74 25.75 42.04 -31.72
CA ARG A 74 24.96 41.04 -32.47
C ARG A 74 25.57 39.64 -32.34
N SER A 75 24.97 38.75 -31.56
CA SER A 75 25.22 37.31 -31.64
C SER A 75 24.38 36.66 -32.74
N LYS A 76 24.95 35.69 -33.46
CA LYS A 76 24.28 35.00 -34.58
C LYS A 76 23.23 34.00 -34.08
N SER A 77 22.15 33.82 -34.84
CA SER A 77 21.10 32.84 -34.55
C SER A 77 21.61 31.39 -34.73
N VAL A 78 21.63 30.64 -33.64
CA VAL A 78 21.65 29.17 -33.68
C VAL A 78 20.22 28.71 -33.46
N ALA A 79 19.72 27.83 -34.32
CA ALA A 79 18.32 27.40 -34.28
C ALA A 79 17.99 26.67 -32.98
N GLN A 80 16.92 27.10 -32.30
CA GLN A 80 16.39 26.40 -31.13
C GLN A 80 15.96 24.99 -31.52
N ARG A 81 16.73 23.98 -31.11
CA ARG A 81 16.17 22.64 -30.92
C ARG A 81 15.11 22.72 -29.82
N GLN A 82 13.98 22.06 -30.04
CA GLN A 82 12.81 22.15 -29.18
C GLN A 82 13.17 21.83 -27.72
N GLN A 83 12.78 22.72 -26.81
CA GLN A 83 12.91 22.47 -25.37
C GLN A 83 12.14 21.20 -24.99
N PRO A 84 12.64 20.36 -24.05
CA PRO A 84 11.78 19.41 -23.38
C PRO A 84 10.66 20.19 -22.69
N ARG A 85 9.41 19.71 -22.77
CA ARG A 85 8.27 20.36 -22.12
C ARG A 85 8.55 20.47 -20.62
N SER A 86 8.68 21.69 -20.12
CA SER A 86 8.70 21.96 -18.68
C SER A 86 7.42 21.40 -18.05
N THR A 87 7.56 20.79 -16.87
CA THR A 87 6.38 20.47 -16.05
C THR A 87 5.84 21.80 -15.51
N PRO A 88 4.52 22.06 -15.58
CA PRO A 88 3.93 23.23 -14.93
C PRO A 88 4.27 23.27 -13.43
N PRO A 89 4.43 24.45 -12.83
CA PRO A 89 4.54 24.56 -11.37
C PRO A 89 3.22 24.13 -10.72
N ASP A 90 3.28 23.70 -9.46
CA ASP A 90 2.14 23.15 -8.72
C ASP A 90 0.96 24.14 -8.63
N THR A 91 1.26 25.44 -8.60
CA THR A 91 0.27 26.53 -8.67
C THR A 91 -0.61 26.50 -9.93
N THR A 92 -0.09 26.04 -11.07
CA THR A 92 -0.88 25.88 -12.31
C THR A 92 -1.85 24.69 -12.21
N TYR A 93 -1.44 23.62 -11.54
CA TYR A 93 -2.29 22.45 -11.31
C TYR A 93 -3.38 22.73 -10.27
N LEU A 94 -3.04 23.43 -9.19
CA LEU A 94 -3.99 23.95 -8.21
C LEU A 94 -5.02 24.90 -8.86
N ALA A 95 -4.58 25.87 -9.67
CA ALA A 95 -5.48 26.78 -10.37
C ALA A 95 -6.45 26.03 -11.32
N ALA A 96 -5.96 25.04 -12.07
CA ALA A 96 -6.80 24.21 -12.95
C ALA A 96 -7.78 23.32 -12.18
N LEU A 97 -7.42 22.88 -10.96
CA LEU A 97 -8.35 22.16 -10.07
C LEU A 97 -9.43 23.08 -9.50
N MET A 98 -9.06 24.28 -9.07
CA MET A 98 -9.99 25.28 -8.53
C MET A 98 -10.99 25.76 -9.60
N ASP A 99 -10.52 25.99 -10.83
CA ASP A 99 -11.36 26.30 -11.99
C ASP A 99 -12.36 25.16 -12.27
N ALA A 100 -11.85 23.92 -12.42
CA ALA A 100 -12.69 22.75 -12.68
C ALA A 100 -13.70 22.43 -11.56
N ALA A 101 -13.37 22.71 -10.29
CA ALA A 101 -14.29 22.61 -9.16
C ALA A 101 -15.38 23.69 -9.24
N THR A 102 -14.98 24.95 -9.41
CA THR A 102 -15.89 26.11 -9.41
C THR A 102 -16.83 26.11 -10.61
N THR A 103 -16.34 25.83 -11.82
CA THR A 103 -17.18 25.68 -13.03
C THR A 103 -18.14 24.48 -12.91
N GLY A 104 -17.78 23.45 -12.14
CA GLY A 104 -18.66 22.34 -11.79
C GLY A 104 -19.63 22.62 -10.62
N GLY A 105 -19.59 23.82 -10.04
CA GLY A 105 -20.44 24.24 -8.92
C GLY A 105 -20.04 23.70 -7.55
N ALA A 106 -18.80 23.25 -7.36
CA ALA A 106 -18.27 22.89 -6.05
C ALA A 106 -17.51 24.06 -5.39
N ASP A 107 -17.71 24.22 -4.09
CA ASP A 107 -17.00 25.18 -3.25
C ASP A 107 -15.62 24.59 -2.87
N VAL A 108 -14.54 25.37 -3.01
CA VAL A 108 -13.17 24.98 -2.61
C VAL A 108 -12.92 25.41 -1.16
N LEU A 109 -12.62 24.46 -0.26
CA LEU A 109 -12.47 24.74 1.18
C LEU A 109 -11.02 24.79 1.67
N SER A 110 -10.06 24.40 0.85
CA SER A 110 -8.61 24.44 1.16
C SER A 110 -7.84 25.25 0.12
N THR A 111 -7.02 26.20 0.57
CA THR A 111 -6.30 27.16 -0.29
C THR A 111 -4.88 26.73 -0.68
N GLY A 112 -4.51 25.46 -0.40
CA GLY A 112 -3.19 24.92 -0.74
C GLY A 112 -2.07 25.19 0.27
N ASP A 113 -2.39 25.63 1.50
CA ASP A 113 -1.37 25.84 2.56
C ASP A 113 -0.98 24.57 3.32
N SER A 114 -1.75 23.49 3.15
CA SER A 114 -1.58 22.15 3.74
C SER A 114 -2.20 21.09 2.83
N TYR A 115 -1.87 19.83 3.10
CA TYR A 115 -2.45 18.68 2.41
C TYR A 115 -3.68 18.20 3.19
N ASP A 116 -4.87 18.29 2.58
CA ASP A 116 -6.16 18.28 3.28
C ASP A 116 -7.06 17.10 2.84
N ASP A 117 -7.53 16.31 3.82
CA ASP A 117 -8.11 14.97 3.60
C ASP A 117 -9.16 14.59 4.68
N PHE A 118 -9.79 13.43 4.51
CA PHE A 118 -10.81 12.86 5.41
C PHE A 118 -11.94 13.84 5.82
N PRO A 119 -12.63 14.49 4.86
CA PRO A 119 -13.62 15.50 5.16
C PRO A 119 -14.97 14.91 5.64
N SER A 120 -15.64 15.64 6.52
CA SER A 120 -16.94 15.30 7.10
C SER A 120 -17.87 16.51 7.11
N VAL A 121 -19.17 16.29 6.91
CA VAL A 121 -20.19 17.33 6.69
C VAL A 121 -21.43 17.09 7.56
N ALA A 122 -22.01 18.15 8.12
CA ALA A 122 -23.27 18.10 8.87
C ALA A 122 -24.06 19.41 8.79
N GLU A 123 -25.39 19.36 8.90
CA GLU A 123 -26.30 20.52 8.89
C GLU A 123 -26.86 20.81 10.30
N ALA A 124 -26.95 22.08 10.69
CA ALA A 124 -27.64 22.56 11.90
C ALA A 124 -29.12 22.88 11.61
N SER A 125 -29.95 23.07 12.64
CA SER A 125 -31.41 23.24 12.46
C SER A 125 -31.79 24.52 11.72
N ASP A 126 -30.89 25.51 11.67
CA ASP A 126 -31.02 26.77 10.93
C ASP A 126 -30.59 26.66 9.45
N GLY A 127 -30.20 25.47 8.99
CA GLY A 127 -29.64 25.25 7.66
C GLY A 127 -28.18 25.70 7.50
N THR A 128 -27.49 26.07 8.58
CA THR A 128 -26.04 26.25 8.57
C THR A 128 -25.38 24.90 8.28
N VAL A 129 -24.50 24.86 7.28
CA VAL A 129 -23.67 23.68 7.00
C VAL A 129 -22.31 23.83 7.65
N TYR A 130 -21.81 22.77 8.25
CA TYR A 130 -20.44 22.68 8.75
C TYR A 130 -19.67 21.64 7.95
N VAL A 131 -18.39 21.90 7.69
CA VAL A 131 -17.46 20.91 7.13
C VAL A 131 -16.16 20.93 7.94
N ALA A 132 -15.75 19.76 8.42
CA ALA A 132 -14.47 19.55 9.09
C ALA A 132 -13.58 18.61 8.28
N TYR A 133 -12.26 18.76 8.37
CA TYR A 133 -11.30 17.88 7.69
C TYR A 133 -9.94 17.84 8.41
N ALA A 134 -9.15 16.79 8.13
CA ALA A 134 -7.76 16.66 8.56
C ALA A 134 -6.85 17.46 7.63
N ALA A 135 -5.85 18.13 8.18
CA ALA A 135 -4.97 19.03 7.44
C ALA A 135 -3.53 18.91 7.92
N TYR A 136 -2.66 18.37 7.06
CA TYR A 136 -1.25 18.21 7.36
C TYR A 136 -0.48 19.49 7.06
N TYR A 137 -0.12 20.20 8.14
CA TYR A 137 0.54 21.51 8.11
C TYR A 137 1.77 21.48 9.02
N ASP A 138 2.90 22.08 8.60
CA ASP A 138 4.17 22.08 9.34
C ASP A 138 4.47 20.74 10.05
N LYS A 139 4.39 19.62 9.32
CA LYS A 139 4.73 18.28 9.84
C LYS A 139 3.94 17.86 11.11
N HIS A 140 2.67 18.21 11.19
CA HIS A 140 1.70 17.72 12.18
C HIS A 140 0.27 17.83 11.63
N ASP A 141 -0.71 17.20 12.30
CA ASP A 141 -2.12 17.38 11.98
C ASP A 141 -2.74 18.63 12.59
N GLN A 142 -3.70 19.18 11.86
CA GLN A 142 -4.72 20.09 12.35
C GLN A 142 -6.09 19.52 11.96
N ILE A 143 -7.12 19.74 12.79
CA ILE A 143 -8.50 19.62 12.32
C ILE A 143 -9.00 21.03 12.05
N ARG A 144 -9.43 21.27 10.81
CA ARG A 144 -9.97 22.55 10.33
C ARG A 144 -11.48 22.43 10.19
N LEU A 145 -12.22 23.43 10.67
CA LEU A 145 -13.68 23.54 10.59
C LEU A 145 -14.05 24.82 9.84
N HIS A 146 -14.95 24.69 8.86
CA HIS A 146 -15.59 25.79 8.14
C HIS A 146 -17.09 25.79 8.37
N ARG A 147 -17.72 26.97 8.36
CA ARG A 147 -19.17 27.18 8.45
C ARG A 147 -19.68 27.82 7.16
N ARG A 148 -20.65 27.22 6.49
CA ARG A 148 -21.46 27.85 5.42
C ARG A 148 -22.71 28.45 6.07
N PHE A 149 -22.87 29.76 5.95
CA PHE A 149 -24.08 30.44 6.38
C PHE A 149 -25.22 30.16 5.37
N SER A 150 -26.47 30.37 5.79
CA SER A 150 -27.66 30.16 4.95
C SER A 150 -27.72 31.04 3.70
N ASN A 151 -26.99 32.16 3.67
CA ASN A 151 -26.78 32.99 2.47
C ASN A 151 -25.76 32.40 1.46
N GLY A 152 -25.19 31.22 1.75
CA GLY A 152 -24.23 30.51 0.90
C GLY A 152 -22.77 30.89 1.09
N VAL A 153 -22.45 31.91 1.90
CA VAL A 153 -21.07 32.34 2.16
C VAL A 153 -20.39 31.40 3.16
N TRP A 154 -19.11 31.09 2.93
CA TRP A 154 -18.27 30.35 3.87
C TRP A 154 -17.53 31.30 4.84
N SER A 155 -17.40 30.87 6.09
CA SER A 155 -16.53 31.50 7.08
C SER A 155 -15.05 31.33 6.73
N THR A 156 -14.18 32.08 7.39
CA THR A 156 -12.79 31.65 7.57
C THR A 156 -12.75 30.35 8.38
N ARG A 157 -11.66 29.57 8.23
CA ARG A 157 -11.47 28.34 9.02
C ARG A 157 -11.24 28.66 10.50
N THR A 158 -11.77 27.82 11.38
CA THR A 158 -11.33 27.70 12.78
C THR A 158 -10.60 26.37 12.98
N HIS A 159 -9.68 26.31 13.93
CA HIS A 159 -8.97 25.08 14.31
C HIS A 159 -9.62 24.46 15.54
N VAL A 160 -9.76 23.14 15.56
CA VAL A 160 -10.15 22.39 16.77
C VAL A 160 -8.96 22.34 17.73
N PRO A 161 -9.11 22.68 19.02
CA PRO A 161 -8.06 22.46 20.00
C PRO A 161 -7.95 20.95 20.30
N LEU A 162 -6.82 20.35 19.93
CA LEU A 162 -6.53 18.92 20.02
C LEU A 162 -6.01 18.54 21.42
N VAL A 163 -5.58 17.30 21.63
CA VAL A 163 -5.02 16.86 22.94
C VAL A 163 -3.61 17.39 23.13
N GLN A 164 -2.79 17.36 22.06
CA GLN A 164 -1.42 17.87 22.05
C GLN A 164 -1.15 18.85 20.90
N ALA A 165 -0.09 19.65 21.03
CA ALA A 165 0.19 20.77 20.13
C ALA A 165 0.79 20.38 18.76
N ARG A 166 1.29 19.14 18.61
CA ARG A 166 1.79 18.58 17.35
C ARG A 166 1.31 17.13 17.19
N PRO A 167 0.00 16.91 16.96
CA PRO A 167 -0.58 15.58 16.99
C PRO A 167 -0.49 14.87 15.64
N ASP A 168 -0.78 13.57 15.70
CA ASP A 168 -1.34 12.81 14.59
C ASP A 168 -2.81 12.48 14.93
N ILE A 169 -3.73 12.75 14.01
CA ILE A 169 -5.16 12.44 14.15
C ILE A 169 -5.66 11.56 13.01
N TRP A 170 -6.77 10.85 13.24
CA TRP A 170 -7.37 9.93 12.29
C TRP A 170 -8.88 10.18 12.13
N MET A 171 -9.30 10.28 10.86
CA MET A 171 -10.70 10.34 10.39
C MET A 171 -11.64 11.30 11.18
N PRO A 172 -11.36 12.61 11.25
CA PRO A 172 -12.19 13.56 11.98
C PRO A 172 -13.60 13.63 11.36
N GLN A 173 -14.62 13.45 12.19
CA GLN A 173 -16.02 13.40 11.76
C GLN A 173 -16.89 14.30 12.63
N ILE A 174 -17.96 14.84 12.04
CA ILE A 174 -18.85 15.80 12.70
C ILE A 174 -20.31 15.37 12.71
N ALA A 175 -21.01 15.81 13.75
CA ALA A 175 -22.46 15.75 13.88
C ALA A 175 -22.96 16.97 14.66
N VAL A 176 -24.24 17.33 14.49
CA VAL A 176 -24.89 18.40 15.24
C VAL A 176 -25.96 17.79 16.15
N ASP A 177 -25.94 18.14 17.43
CA ASP A 177 -26.88 17.60 18.42
C ASP A 177 -28.21 18.38 18.50
N ALA A 178 -29.10 17.93 19.37
CA ALA A 178 -30.43 18.53 19.62
C ALA A 178 -30.39 19.94 20.24
N LYS A 179 -29.21 20.45 20.60
CA LYS A 179 -28.96 21.79 21.16
C LYS A 179 -28.11 22.64 20.19
N ASP A 180 -28.09 22.25 18.92
CA ASP A 180 -27.30 22.79 17.80
C ASP A 180 -25.79 22.95 18.03
N ARG A 181 -25.23 22.16 18.96
CA ARG A 181 -23.79 22.11 19.19
C ARG A 181 -23.15 21.20 18.14
N VAL A 182 -22.15 21.72 17.44
CA VAL A 182 -21.38 20.95 16.45
C VAL A 182 -20.31 20.17 17.18
N TRP A 183 -20.42 18.85 17.23
CA TRP A 183 -19.40 17.98 17.79
C TRP A 183 -18.44 17.55 16.71
N VAL A 184 -17.14 17.70 16.98
CA VAL A 184 -16.06 17.03 16.24
C VAL A 184 -15.61 15.82 17.04
N ILE A 185 -15.49 14.65 16.40
CA ILE A 185 -15.01 13.40 16.98
C ILE A 185 -13.89 12.83 16.10
N TRP A 186 -12.74 12.55 16.68
CA TRP A 186 -11.53 12.08 16.00
C TRP A 186 -10.79 11.07 16.86
N SER A 187 -9.92 10.25 16.27
CA SER A 187 -8.92 9.48 17.01
C SER A 187 -7.60 10.24 17.00
N GLU A 188 -6.86 10.30 18.13
CA GLU A 188 -5.59 11.03 18.25
C GLU A 188 -4.53 10.15 18.92
N GLN A 189 -3.31 10.18 18.37
CA GLN A 189 -2.20 9.44 18.96
C GLN A 189 -1.66 10.16 20.20
N VAL A 190 -1.62 9.49 21.35
CA VAL A 190 -1.18 10.06 22.63
C VAL A 190 -0.16 9.17 23.34
N GLY A 191 0.72 9.79 24.14
CA GLY A 191 1.74 9.05 24.91
C GLY A 191 2.91 8.48 24.11
N ALA A 192 3.08 8.89 22.85
CA ALA A 192 4.28 8.56 22.06
C ALA A 192 5.53 9.21 22.69
N GLY A 193 6.62 8.46 22.78
CA GLY A 193 7.93 8.99 23.18
C GLY A 193 8.69 9.65 22.02
N ASP A 194 9.83 10.31 22.31
CA ASP A 194 10.74 10.79 21.25
C ASP A 194 11.23 9.59 20.41
N PRO A 195 10.93 9.53 19.10
CA PRO A 195 11.32 8.41 18.25
C PRO A 195 12.81 8.05 18.31
N ARG A 196 13.70 8.99 18.64
CA ARG A 196 15.16 8.76 18.65
C ARG A 196 15.75 8.34 20.00
N SER A 197 15.07 8.60 21.12
CA SER A 197 15.59 8.31 22.47
C SER A 197 14.70 7.41 23.31
N ALA A 198 13.40 7.37 23.03
CA ALA A 198 12.43 6.47 23.66
C ALA A 198 11.31 6.12 22.67
N PRO A 199 11.55 5.24 21.68
CA PRO A 199 10.56 4.84 20.67
C PRO A 199 9.45 3.93 21.24
N GLN A 200 8.69 4.46 22.21
CA GLN A 200 7.40 3.91 22.60
C GLN A 200 6.35 4.44 21.64
N PRO A 201 5.63 3.58 20.90
CA PRO A 201 4.52 4.01 20.05
C PRO A 201 3.36 4.47 20.92
N GLY A 202 2.82 5.65 20.62
CA GLY A 202 1.65 6.17 21.33
C GLY A 202 0.39 5.39 21.00
N ASN A 203 -0.53 5.35 21.96
CA ASN A 203 -1.86 4.76 21.77
C ASN A 203 -2.74 5.68 20.92
N TRP A 204 -3.76 5.13 20.27
CA TRP A 204 -4.78 5.91 19.55
C TRP A 204 -6.10 5.85 20.31
N ASP A 205 -6.54 7.00 20.83
CA ASP A 205 -7.76 7.12 21.62
C ASP A 205 -8.78 8.02 20.90
N LEU A 206 -10.07 7.74 21.07
CA LEU A 206 -11.13 8.61 20.55
C LEU A 206 -11.36 9.81 21.47
N TYR A 207 -11.42 11.00 20.87
CA TYR A 207 -11.72 12.28 21.51
C TYR A 207 -12.88 12.98 20.82
N ALA A 208 -13.59 13.80 21.59
CA ALA A 208 -14.69 14.63 21.12
C ALA A 208 -14.62 16.04 21.73
N ARG A 209 -15.04 17.05 20.96
CA ARG A 209 -15.19 18.43 21.44
C ARG A 209 -16.36 19.12 20.73
N ALA A 210 -17.19 19.82 21.50
CA ALA A 210 -18.29 20.63 20.98
C ALA A 210 -17.84 22.04 20.62
N TYR A 211 -18.39 22.60 19.54
CA TYR A 211 -18.37 24.01 19.17
C TYR A 211 -19.73 24.63 19.45
N ILE A 212 -19.75 25.74 20.20
CA ILE A 212 -20.95 26.38 20.74
C ILE A 212 -20.71 27.90 20.69
N ASP A 213 -21.61 28.67 20.05
CA ASP A 213 -21.58 30.15 20.02
C ASP A 213 -20.21 30.76 19.68
N GLY A 214 -19.51 30.16 18.71
CA GLY A 214 -18.18 30.59 18.26
C GLY A 214 -17.01 30.16 19.16
N ARG A 215 -17.26 29.29 20.15
CA ARG A 215 -16.29 28.86 21.16
C ARG A 215 -16.18 27.34 21.25
N TRP A 216 -15.01 26.87 21.65
CA TRP A 216 -14.72 25.46 21.87
C TRP A 216 -14.99 25.05 23.31
N GLY A 217 -15.80 24.01 23.49
CA GLY A 217 -16.09 23.39 24.79
C GLY A 217 -14.92 22.56 25.36
N PRO A 218 -15.13 21.92 26.52
CA PRO A 218 -14.13 21.03 27.12
C PRO A 218 -13.83 19.82 26.21
N LEU A 219 -12.60 19.31 26.30
CA LEU A 219 -12.19 18.07 25.67
C LEU A 219 -12.86 16.89 26.38
N VAL A 220 -13.43 15.97 25.62
CA VAL A 220 -13.94 14.68 26.13
C VAL A 220 -13.09 13.57 25.54
N ARG A 221 -12.54 12.69 26.38
CA ARG A 221 -11.94 11.42 25.95
C ARG A 221 -13.04 10.35 25.98
N LEU A 222 -13.31 9.71 24.86
CA LEU A 222 -14.39 8.72 24.70
C LEU A 222 -13.93 7.30 25.02
N THR A 223 -12.66 6.98 24.75
CA THR A 223 -12.07 5.66 24.97
C THR A 223 -10.74 5.73 25.73
N ASN A 224 -10.33 4.59 26.29
CA ASN A 224 -9.13 4.48 27.12
C ASN A 224 -8.52 3.07 27.11
N ASP A 225 -8.74 2.30 26.03
CA ASP A 225 -8.12 1.00 25.84
C ASP A 225 -6.60 1.18 25.59
N PRO A 226 -5.71 0.30 26.08
CA PRO A 226 -4.27 0.37 25.80
C PRO A 226 -3.90 -0.04 24.36
N LYS A 227 -4.87 -0.16 23.45
CA LYS A 227 -4.71 -0.49 22.03
C LYS A 227 -5.53 0.46 21.14
N PRO A 228 -5.18 0.61 19.84
CA PRO A 228 -5.79 1.61 18.96
C PRO A 228 -7.32 1.53 18.79
N ASP A 229 -8.02 2.61 19.12
CA ASP A 229 -9.42 2.87 18.77
C ASP A 229 -9.49 3.71 17.48
N ILE A 230 -9.87 3.08 16.37
CA ILE A 230 -9.73 3.66 15.01
C ILE A 230 -10.95 3.37 14.11
N ASN A 231 -10.90 3.91 12.88
CA ASN A 231 -11.85 3.64 11.78
C ASN A 231 -13.33 3.98 12.08
N HIS A 232 -13.56 4.85 13.07
CA HIS A 232 -14.88 5.18 13.60
C HIS A 232 -15.84 5.78 12.58
N HIS A 233 -17.12 5.72 12.93
CA HIS A 233 -18.22 6.32 12.19
C HIS A 233 -19.13 7.10 13.14
N VAL A 234 -19.40 8.36 12.79
CA VAL A 234 -20.30 9.26 13.53
C VAL A 234 -21.60 9.40 12.75
N PHE A 235 -22.73 9.22 13.43
CA PHE A 235 -24.06 9.33 12.84
C PHE A 235 -25.09 9.80 13.87
N THR A 236 -26.30 10.17 13.45
CA THR A 236 -27.35 10.71 14.33
C THR A 236 -28.68 9.96 14.16
N ASP A 237 -29.49 9.94 15.22
CA ASP A 237 -30.90 9.57 15.13
C ASP A 237 -31.80 10.79 14.85
N ARG A 238 -33.12 10.55 14.69
CA ARG A 238 -34.11 11.63 14.49
C ARG A 238 -34.23 12.61 15.67
N GLY A 239 -33.79 12.22 16.86
CA GLY A 239 -33.70 13.09 18.03
C GLY A 239 -32.39 13.86 18.13
N ARG A 240 -31.49 13.73 17.14
CA ARG A 240 -30.12 14.25 17.16
C ARG A 240 -29.31 13.81 18.39
N ASN A 241 -29.57 12.58 18.87
CA ASN A 241 -28.57 11.87 19.65
C ASN A 241 -27.40 11.51 18.72
N ILE A 242 -26.16 11.67 19.18
CA ILE A 242 -24.98 11.34 18.38
C ILE A 242 -24.53 9.93 18.72
N HIS A 243 -24.31 9.11 17.71
CA HIS A 243 -23.84 7.74 17.82
C HIS A 243 -22.44 7.62 17.26
N VAL A 244 -21.58 6.86 17.95
CA VAL A 244 -20.23 6.55 17.49
C VAL A 244 -20.05 5.04 17.56
N VAL A 245 -19.58 4.44 16.46
CA VAL A 245 -19.16 3.04 16.38
C VAL A 245 -17.74 2.98 15.82
N TRP A 246 -16.88 2.11 16.34
CA TRP A 246 -15.45 2.07 16.00
C TRP A 246 -14.84 0.68 16.10
N GLN A 247 -13.62 0.56 15.56
CA GLN A 247 -12.79 -0.64 15.61
C GLN A 247 -11.74 -0.46 16.71
N ALA A 248 -11.94 -1.16 17.83
CA ALA A 248 -11.01 -1.27 18.95
C ALA A 248 -10.09 -2.49 18.76
N HIS A 249 -9.01 -2.60 19.52
CA HIS A 249 -8.07 -3.72 19.40
C HIS A 249 -7.65 -4.41 20.73
N PRO A 250 -8.56 -4.63 21.70
CA PRO A 250 -8.21 -5.10 23.06
C PRO A 250 -7.43 -6.42 23.06
N ASN A 251 -7.76 -7.32 22.14
CA ASN A 251 -7.16 -8.64 21.97
C ASN A 251 -6.11 -8.69 20.82
N ASN A 252 -5.80 -7.54 20.21
CA ASN A 252 -5.02 -7.33 18.98
C ASN A 252 -5.69 -7.76 17.66
N ASN A 253 -6.80 -8.51 17.65
CA ASN A 253 -7.76 -8.46 16.54
C ASN A 253 -8.53 -7.13 16.57
N GLY A 254 -9.17 -6.76 15.45
CA GLY A 254 -10.21 -5.74 15.47
C GLY A 254 -11.49 -6.28 16.13
N ASP A 255 -12.03 -5.54 17.09
CA ASP A 255 -13.32 -5.78 17.75
C ASP A 255 -14.19 -4.51 17.61
N ILE A 256 -15.51 -4.64 17.46
CA ILE A 256 -16.40 -3.48 17.29
C ILE A 256 -16.90 -3.01 18.66
N GLN A 257 -16.83 -1.69 18.88
CA GLN A 257 -17.42 -1.04 20.05
C GLN A 257 -18.30 0.16 19.64
N TYR A 258 -19.23 0.53 20.53
CA TYR A 258 -20.26 1.54 20.29
C TYR A 258 -20.54 2.40 21.53
N CYS A 259 -20.86 3.69 21.34
CA CYS A 259 -21.40 4.57 22.37
C CYS A 259 -22.39 5.60 21.79
N ARG A 260 -23.16 6.26 22.67
CA ARG A 260 -24.10 7.33 22.30
C ARG A 260 -23.97 8.53 23.22
N PHE A 261 -24.04 9.72 22.64
CA PHE A 261 -24.31 10.98 23.34
C PHE A 261 -25.81 11.28 23.34
N ASP A 262 -26.42 11.43 24.53
CA ASP A 262 -27.87 11.63 24.70
C ASP A 262 -28.32 13.11 24.69
N GLY A 263 -27.46 14.02 24.21
CA GLY A 263 -27.65 15.47 24.31
C GLY A 263 -27.14 16.06 25.63
N GLU A 264 -26.76 15.23 26.60
CA GLU A 264 -26.26 15.67 27.92
C GLU A 264 -24.93 14.98 28.28
N ARG A 265 -24.84 13.67 28.07
CA ARG A 265 -23.72 12.81 28.47
C ARG A 265 -23.44 11.72 27.43
N TRP A 266 -22.21 11.23 27.45
CA TRP A 266 -21.80 10.04 26.69
C TRP A 266 -22.12 8.77 27.49
N SER A 267 -22.62 7.74 26.83
CA SER A 267 -22.73 6.40 27.40
C SER A 267 -21.33 5.79 27.62
N LYS A 268 -21.23 4.78 28.48
CA LYS A 268 -20.07 3.88 28.45
C LYS A 268 -20.00 3.18 27.08
N PRO A 269 -18.80 2.76 26.62
CA PRO A 269 -18.65 1.82 25.51
C PRO A 269 -19.44 0.53 25.75
N LEU A 270 -20.04 0.02 24.67
CA LEU A 270 -20.67 -1.29 24.56
C LEU A 270 -19.86 -2.11 23.56
N ILE A 271 -19.39 -3.28 23.98
CA ILE A 271 -18.67 -4.24 23.14
C ILE A 271 -19.70 -4.94 22.25
N ILE A 272 -19.60 -4.76 20.93
CA ILE A 272 -20.53 -5.30 19.93
C ILE A 272 -20.05 -6.64 19.38
N THR A 273 -18.73 -6.80 19.20
CA THR A 273 -18.10 -8.09 18.84
C THR A 273 -16.86 -8.36 19.70
N SER A 274 -16.44 -9.62 19.77
CA SER A 274 -15.32 -10.09 20.61
C SER A 274 -14.70 -11.37 20.02
N ASP A 275 -14.62 -11.44 18.69
CA ASP A 275 -14.24 -12.63 17.94
C ASP A 275 -12.73 -12.69 17.68
N ALA A 276 -12.14 -13.88 17.60
CA ALA A 276 -10.67 -14.01 17.40
C ALA A 276 -10.18 -13.54 16.00
N ALA A 277 -11.10 -13.44 15.03
CA ALA A 277 -10.86 -12.86 13.71
C ALA A 277 -11.25 -11.39 13.72
N SER A 278 -10.45 -10.55 13.04
CA SER A 278 -10.69 -9.10 13.05
C SER A 278 -11.99 -8.73 12.34
N ASP A 279 -12.78 -7.90 13.02
CA ASP A 279 -13.86 -7.11 12.43
C ASP A 279 -13.35 -5.70 12.08
N TRP A 280 -13.83 -5.16 10.97
CA TRP A 280 -13.28 -4.00 10.28
C TRP A 280 -14.35 -3.00 9.85
N TYR A 281 -13.95 -1.72 9.81
CA TYR A 281 -14.69 -0.61 9.18
C TYR A 281 -16.20 -0.52 9.52
N PRO A 282 -16.60 -0.56 10.81
CA PRO A 282 -18.00 -0.53 11.18
C PRO A 282 -18.69 0.78 10.75
N ARG A 283 -19.93 0.65 10.27
CA ARG A 283 -20.81 1.77 9.90
C ARG A 283 -22.18 1.57 10.54
N GLY A 284 -22.87 2.66 10.82
CA GLY A 284 -24.11 2.62 11.58
C GLY A 284 -25.17 3.60 11.09
N ALA A 285 -26.43 3.21 11.27
CA ALA A 285 -27.61 4.01 11.01
C ALA A 285 -28.68 3.72 12.09
N VAL A 286 -29.71 4.56 12.19
CA VAL A 286 -30.82 4.37 13.13
C VAL A 286 -32.14 4.35 12.37
N ASP A 287 -33.00 3.38 12.67
CA ASP A 287 -34.31 3.25 12.01
C ASP A 287 -35.39 4.16 12.63
N ARG A 288 -36.67 3.92 12.31
CA ARG A 288 -37.80 4.71 12.82
C ARG A 288 -38.22 4.30 14.24
N GLN A 289 -37.77 3.13 14.70
CA GLN A 289 -38.08 2.52 15.98
C GLN A 289 -36.99 2.81 17.02
N GLY A 290 -35.88 3.43 16.60
CA GLY A 290 -34.73 3.73 17.46
C GLY A 290 -33.73 2.58 17.57
N VAL A 291 -33.86 1.55 16.72
CA VAL A 291 -32.86 0.47 16.64
C VAL A 291 -31.66 0.97 15.84
N VAL A 292 -30.49 0.82 16.43
CA VAL A 292 -29.22 1.16 15.81
C VAL A 292 -28.74 -0.07 15.03
N TRP A 293 -28.65 0.05 13.71
CA TRP A 293 -28.16 -1.00 12.83
C TRP A 293 -26.69 -0.76 12.53
N ILE A 294 -25.84 -1.78 12.73
CA ILE A 294 -24.38 -1.70 12.58
C ILE A 294 -23.93 -2.74 11.55
N ALA A 295 -23.36 -2.30 10.44
CA ALA A 295 -22.78 -3.15 9.40
C ALA A 295 -21.25 -3.08 9.43
N PHE A 296 -20.59 -4.20 9.12
CA PHE A 296 -19.13 -4.35 9.18
C PHE A 296 -18.62 -5.45 8.25
N ASP A 297 -17.31 -5.44 7.97
CA ASP A 297 -16.63 -6.55 7.30
C ASP A 297 -15.73 -7.35 8.25
N SER A 298 -15.59 -8.66 8.03
CA SER A 298 -14.92 -9.57 8.96
C SER A 298 -14.21 -10.70 8.24
N TYR A 299 -13.04 -11.12 8.74
CA TYR A 299 -12.27 -12.23 8.18
C TYR A 299 -12.66 -13.62 8.74
N ARG A 300 -13.73 -13.70 9.54
CA ARG A 300 -14.11 -14.87 10.36
C ARG A 300 -14.29 -16.20 9.62
N ASN A 301 -14.61 -16.17 8.31
CA ASN A 301 -14.84 -17.37 7.51
C ASN A 301 -13.62 -17.84 6.68
N GLY A 302 -12.50 -17.10 6.70
CA GLY A 302 -11.34 -17.33 5.83
C GLY A 302 -11.30 -16.46 4.57
N ASP A 303 -12.27 -15.55 4.47
CA ASP A 303 -12.53 -14.56 3.44
C ASP A 303 -13.05 -13.30 4.14
N TYR A 304 -13.02 -12.14 3.48
CA TYR A 304 -13.74 -10.97 3.97
C TYR A 304 -15.20 -11.09 3.57
N ASP A 305 -16.07 -11.15 4.59
CA ASP A 305 -17.51 -11.28 4.49
C ASP A 305 -18.20 -10.08 5.20
N VAL A 306 -19.43 -9.75 4.79
CA VAL A 306 -20.21 -8.61 5.32
C VAL A 306 -21.34 -9.07 6.25
N PHE A 307 -21.37 -8.46 7.43
CA PHE A 307 -22.32 -8.74 8.49
C PHE A 307 -23.08 -7.50 8.95
N LEU A 308 -24.24 -7.72 9.57
CA LEU A 308 -25.12 -6.72 10.15
C LEU A 308 -25.54 -7.18 11.55
N THR A 309 -25.52 -6.29 12.54
CA THR A 309 -26.14 -6.50 13.85
C THR A 309 -27.00 -5.28 14.23
N SER A 310 -27.71 -5.39 15.34
CA SER A 310 -28.58 -4.33 15.87
C SER A 310 -28.32 -4.08 17.36
N VAL A 311 -28.57 -2.86 17.81
CA VAL A 311 -28.56 -2.47 19.22
C VAL A 311 -29.87 -1.76 19.56
N THR A 312 -30.52 -2.20 20.63
CA THR A 312 -31.74 -1.57 21.19
C THR A 312 -31.50 -1.26 22.67
N GLY A 313 -31.34 0.02 23.00
CA GLY A 313 -30.84 0.43 24.31
C GLY A 313 -29.41 -0.06 24.52
N THR A 314 -29.24 -1.07 25.39
CA THR A 314 -27.96 -1.78 25.59
C THR A 314 -28.00 -3.25 25.14
N LYS A 315 -29.14 -3.73 24.60
CA LYS A 315 -29.26 -5.10 24.10
C LYS A 315 -28.73 -5.17 22.68
N ILE A 316 -27.76 -6.06 22.46
CA ILE A 316 -27.21 -6.42 21.14
C ILE A 316 -28.09 -7.54 20.54
N GLY A 317 -28.29 -7.52 19.23
CA GLY A 317 -28.99 -8.55 18.46
C GLY A 317 -28.05 -9.55 17.80
N ASP A 318 -28.63 -10.60 17.20
CA ASP A 318 -27.87 -11.63 16.49
C ASP A 318 -27.03 -11.03 15.34
N VAL A 319 -25.88 -11.63 15.06
CA VAL A 319 -25.06 -11.28 13.88
C VAL A 319 -25.68 -11.91 12.64
N ILE A 320 -26.13 -11.07 11.71
CA ILE A 320 -26.82 -11.45 10.47
C ILE A 320 -25.79 -11.45 9.32
N PRO A 321 -25.59 -12.57 8.61
CA PRO A 321 -24.82 -12.56 7.36
C PRO A 321 -25.60 -11.81 6.26
N ILE A 322 -24.95 -10.85 5.61
CA ILE A 322 -25.51 -10.10 4.47
C ILE A 322 -24.89 -10.56 3.16
N ALA A 323 -23.57 -10.70 3.13
CA ALA A 323 -22.82 -11.26 2.01
C ALA A 323 -21.70 -12.14 2.59
N THR A 324 -21.71 -13.42 2.24
CA THR A 324 -20.73 -14.42 2.73
C THR A 324 -20.32 -15.36 1.61
N SER A 325 -19.91 -14.79 0.47
CA SER A 325 -19.55 -15.58 -0.71
C SER A 325 -18.11 -16.12 -0.60
N LYS A 326 -17.40 -16.25 -1.73
CA LYS A 326 -15.95 -16.55 -1.77
C LYS A 326 -15.18 -15.51 -2.60
N TYR A 327 -15.82 -14.37 -2.82
CA TYR A 327 -15.23 -13.11 -3.25
C TYR A 327 -14.88 -12.27 -2.02
N TYR A 328 -13.96 -11.32 -2.15
CA TYR A 328 -13.75 -10.28 -1.14
C TYR A 328 -15.00 -9.43 -1.00
N GLU A 329 -15.61 -9.36 0.18
CA GLU A 329 -16.82 -8.59 0.46
C GLU A 329 -16.55 -7.69 1.67
N ALA A 330 -16.26 -6.41 1.43
CA ALA A 330 -15.72 -5.50 2.44
C ALA A 330 -16.18 -4.04 2.30
N HIS A 331 -15.79 -3.18 3.26
CA HIS A 331 -16.21 -1.76 3.34
C HIS A 331 -17.73 -1.60 3.37
N ALA A 332 -18.37 -2.33 4.29
CA ALA A 332 -19.81 -2.30 4.47
C ALA A 332 -20.31 -0.93 4.95
N THR A 333 -21.42 -0.46 4.40
CA THR A 333 -22.15 0.75 4.82
C THR A 333 -23.64 0.47 4.94
N VAL A 334 -24.37 1.18 5.80
CA VAL A 334 -25.77 0.89 6.13
C VAL A 334 -26.61 2.17 6.21
N ALA A 335 -27.86 2.11 5.73
CA ALA A 335 -28.86 3.15 5.89
C ALA A 335 -30.27 2.55 6.09
N CYS A 336 -31.11 3.22 6.87
CA CYS A 336 -32.48 2.76 7.18
C CYS A 336 -33.51 3.70 6.55
N THR A 337 -34.37 3.21 5.66
CA THR A 337 -35.44 4.03 5.05
C THR A 337 -36.72 4.02 5.91
N PRO A 338 -37.61 5.03 5.81
CA PRO A 338 -38.76 5.19 6.71
C PRO A 338 -39.83 4.09 6.65
N ASP A 339 -39.74 3.19 5.67
CA ASP A 339 -40.58 1.99 5.48
C ASP A 339 -40.09 0.76 6.26
N GLY A 340 -38.93 0.84 6.91
CA GLY A 340 -38.35 -0.23 7.72
C GLY A 340 -37.37 -1.15 6.97
N ARG A 341 -37.00 -0.83 5.73
CA ARG A 341 -35.88 -1.51 5.04
C ARG A 341 -34.53 -1.04 5.58
N VAL A 342 -33.64 -1.99 5.88
CA VAL A 342 -32.24 -1.73 6.26
C VAL A 342 -31.36 -2.06 5.06
N TRP A 343 -30.90 -1.03 4.35
CA TRP A 343 -30.08 -1.17 3.16
C TRP A 343 -28.61 -1.26 3.53
N VAL A 344 -27.89 -2.21 2.93
CA VAL A 344 -26.46 -2.43 3.14
C VAL A 344 -25.74 -2.43 1.80
N ALA A 345 -24.65 -1.66 1.66
CA ALA A 345 -23.82 -1.63 0.47
C ALA A 345 -22.35 -1.93 0.80
N TRP A 346 -21.66 -2.65 -0.09
CA TRP A 346 -20.28 -3.11 0.12
C TRP A 346 -19.49 -3.21 -1.20
N GLU A 347 -18.17 -3.32 -1.10
CA GLU A 347 -17.29 -3.65 -2.21
C GLU A 347 -17.19 -5.17 -2.39
N GLN A 348 -17.66 -5.69 -3.54
CA GLN A 348 -17.34 -7.05 -3.98
C GLN A 348 -16.08 -7.01 -4.86
N GLY A 349 -14.98 -7.62 -4.41
CA GLY A 349 -13.71 -7.75 -5.11
C GLY A 349 -13.57 -9.08 -5.86
N GLY A 350 -12.35 -9.64 -5.86
CA GLY A 350 -12.03 -10.89 -6.56
C GLY A 350 -12.20 -12.15 -5.70
N TYR A 351 -12.28 -13.30 -6.37
CA TYR A 351 -12.37 -14.63 -5.74
C TYR A 351 -11.03 -15.05 -5.13
N ASN A 352 -11.02 -15.65 -3.94
CA ASN A 352 -9.79 -15.96 -3.18
C ASN A 352 -8.84 -14.74 -3.11
N TRP A 353 -9.37 -13.56 -2.75
CA TRP A 353 -8.62 -12.31 -2.75
C TRP A 353 -7.38 -12.37 -1.85
N GLY A 354 -6.25 -11.85 -2.34
CA GLY A 354 -4.98 -11.85 -1.62
C GLY A 354 -4.35 -13.24 -1.43
N LYS A 355 -4.89 -14.33 -2.01
CA LYS A 355 -4.28 -15.68 -2.00
C LYS A 355 -3.39 -15.92 -3.22
N ASP A 356 -2.71 -17.08 -3.26
CA ASP A 356 -1.84 -17.61 -4.32
C ASP A 356 -1.81 -16.81 -5.63
N GLN A 357 -0.89 -15.84 -5.71
CA GLN A 357 -0.75 -14.94 -6.85
C GLN A 357 0.71 -14.57 -7.13
N GLY A 358 1.18 -14.80 -8.35
CA GLY A 358 2.50 -14.32 -8.79
C GLY A 358 2.94 -14.86 -10.15
N TYR A 359 4.15 -14.51 -10.57
CA TYR A 359 4.64 -14.82 -11.92
C TYR A 359 4.79 -16.34 -12.16
N TRP A 360 5.42 -17.05 -11.22
CA TRP A 360 5.66 -18.50 -11.34
C TRP A 360 4.35 -19.31 -11.21
N LEU A 361 3.47 -18.97 -10.27
CA LEU A 361 2.13 -19.57 -10.19
C LEU A 361 1.31 -19.41 -11.48
N ARG A 362 1.35 -18.24 -12.13
CA ARG A 362 0.67 -18.02 -13.42
C ARG A 362 1.30 -18.86 -14.52
N ARG A 363 2.64 -18.93 -14.58
CA ARG A 363 3.40 -19.74 -15.55
C ARG A 363 3.10 -21.24 -15.42
N GLU A 364 2.90 -21.72 -14.20
CA GLU A 364 2.60 -23.13 -13.86
C GLU A 364 1.10 -23.46 -13.84
N LYS A 365 0.22 -22.47 -14.09
CA LYS A 365 -1.25 -22.57 -13.96
C LYS A 365 -1.71 -22.96 -12.53
N ARG A 366 -0.89 -22.69 -11.51
CA ARG A 366 -1.18 -22.90 -10.07
C ARG A 366 -1.78 -21.66 -9.38
N ASN A 367 -1.92 -20.53 -10.08
CA ASN A 367 -2.52 -19.30 -9.57
C ASN A 367 -3.99 -19.48 -9.14
N ARG A 368 -4.31 -19.23 -7.87
CA ARG A 368 -5.66 -19.45 -7.30
C ARG A 368 -6.34 -18.22 -6.70
N GLY A 369 -5.63 -17.11 -6.49
CA GLY A 369 -6.19 -15.86 -5.94
C GLY A 369 -6.22 -14.69 -6.90
N THR A 370 -6.72 -13.54 -6.43
CA THR A 370 -6.63 -12.23 -7.10
C THR A 370 -5.73 -11.26 -6.34
N ALA A 371 -5.05 -10.37 -7.06
CA ALA A 371 -4.27 -9.28 -6.46
C ALA A 371 -5.17 -8.29 -5.68
N LEU A 372 -4.60 -7.56 -4.73
CA LEU A 372 -5.34 -6.71 -3.79
C LEU A 372 -6.16 -5.61 -4.51
N GLY A 373 -5.52 -4.91 -5.47
CA GLY A 373 -6.17 -3.95 -6.37
C GLY A 373 -6.84 -4.60 -7.58
N SER A 374 -7.40 -5.80 -7.45
CA SER A 374 -8.25 -6.37 -8.50
C SER A 374 -9.45 -5.47 -8.80
N ALA A 375 -10.07 -5.68 -9.97
CA ALA A 375 -11.37 -5.07 -10.25
C ALA A 375 -12.36 -5.47 -9.13
N ARG A 376 -13.20 -4.51 -8.75
CA ARG A 376 -14.21 -4.61 -7.70
C ARG A 376 -15.44 -3.79 -8.08
N SER A 377 -16.60 -4.13 -7.52
CA SER A 377 -17.89 -3.50 -7.81
C SER A 377 -18.68 -3.30 -6.53
N VAL A 378 -19.30 -2.13 -6.37
CA VAL A 378 -20.28 -1.88 -5.30
C VAL A 378 -21.51 -2.77 -5.52
N ARG A 379 -21.91 -3.47 -4.46
CA ARG A 379 -23.15 -4.24 -4.35
C ARG A 379 -24.06 -3.62 -3.30
N VAL A 380 -25.36 -3.90 -3.41
CA VAL A 380 -26.38 -3.43 -2.48
C VAL A 380 -27.37 -4.56 -2.18
N ALA A 381 -27.70 -4.74 -0.92
CA ALA A 381 -28.75 -5.63 -0.43
C ALA A 381 -29.66 -4.88 0.55
N CYS A 382 -30.78 -5.49 0.88
CA CYS A 382 -31.77 -4.98 1.81
C CYS A 382 -32.11 -6.08 2.81
N TYR A 383 -31.93 -5.83 4.11
CA TYR A 383 -32.48 -6.66 5.16
C TYR A 383 -33.89 -6.16 5.51
N PHE A 384 -34.89 -7.00 5.29
CA PHE A 384 -36.30 -6.67 5.50
C PHE A 384 -37.12 -7.94 5.76
N ASN A 385 -38.09 -7.87 6.69
CA ASN A 385 -38.91 -9.01 7.12
C ASN A 385 -38.09 -10.27 7.48
N ARG A 386 -36.97 -10.07 8.19
CA ARG A 386 -36.00 -11.11 8.61
C ARG A 386 -35.37 -11.91 7.45
N LYS A 387 -35.27 -11.32 6.25
CA LYS A 387 -34.63 -11.90 5.07
C LYS A 387 -33.69 -10.88 4.42
N VAL A 388 -32.67 -11.38 3.72
CA VAL A 388 -31.80 -10.58 2.85
C VAL A 388 -32.33 -10.64 1.42
N TRP A 389 -32.48 -9.47 0.81
CA TRP A 389 -33.00 -9.27 -0.54
C TRP A 389 -31.96 -8.55 -1.40
N ALA A 390 -31.87 -8.89 -2.68
CA ALA A 390 -31.00 -8.20 -3.61
C ALA A 390 -31.55 -6.79 -3.89
N GLY A 391 -30.70 -5.77 -3.75
CA GLY A 391 -30.98 -4.43 -4.26
C GLY A 391 -30.74 -4.33 -5.76
N PRO A 392 -31.23 -3.27 -6.44
CA PRO A 392 -30.88 -3.01 -7.84
C PRO A 392 -29.37 -2.84 -8.03
N ASP A 393 -28.83 -3.26 -9.18
CA ASP A 393 -27.39 -3.21 -9.42
C ASP A 393 -26.90 -1.76 -9.59
N ALA A 394 -25.97 -1.34 -8.73
CA ALA A 394 -25.37 0.00 -8.78
C ALA A 394 -24.59 0.26 -10.08
N SER A 395 -24.28 -0.77 -10.88
CA SER A 395 -23.74 -0.57 -12.24
C SER A 395 -24.75 0.12 -13.17
N GLU A 396 -26.06 0.01 -12.92
CA GLU A 396 -27.09 0.50 -13.84
C GLU A 396 -27.20 2.03 -13.92
N ALA A 397 -26.82 2.71 -12.83
CA ALA A 397 -26.67 4.16 -12.74
C ALA A 397 -25.68 4.74 -13.76
N PHE A 398 -24.84 3.90 -14.39
CA PHE A 398 -23.84 4.32 -15.35
C PHE A 398 -24.24 4.03 -16.81
N PRO A 399 -23.85 4.90 -17.77
CA PRO A 399 -23.99 4.61 -19.20
C PRO A 399 -23.34 3.27 -19.58
N VAL A 400 -23.89 2.58 -20.58
CA VAL A 400 -23.50 1.19 -20.95
C VAL A 400 -21.97 1.02 -21.10
N GLY A 401 -21.29 1.97 -21.77
CA GLY A 401 -19.83 1.96 -21.95
C GLY A 401 -18.99 2.26 -20.67
N ALA A 402 -19.63 2.46 -19.53
CA ALA A 402 -19.01 2.70 -18.23
C ALA A 402 -19.37 1.64 -17.16
N ARG A 403 -20.46 0.86 -17.33
CA ARG A 403 -20.92 -0.15 -16.34
C ARG A 403 -19.85 -1.17 -15.94
N GLY A 404 -18.96 -1.55 -16.87
CA GLY A 404 -17.84 -2.47 -16.63
C GLY A 404 -16.58 -1.85 -16.01
N ARG A 405 -16.65 -0.64 -15.45
CA ARG A 405 -15.56 -0.01 -14.69
C ARG A 405 -15.65 -0.40 -13.22
N ALA A 406 -14.51 -0.51 -12.54
CA ALA A 406 -14.51 -0.81 -11.12
C ALA A 406 -15.20 0.30 -10.31
N THR A 407 -16.01 -0.08 -9.34
CA THR A 407 -16.67 0.81 -8.38
C THR A 407 -16.34 0.40 -6.94
N ALA A 408 -16.12 1.38 -6.07
CA ALA A 408 -15.62 1.18 -4.71
C ALA A 408 -16.03 2.33 -3.76
N SER A 409 -15.60 2.28 -2.49
CA SER A 409 -15.82 3.31 -1.47
C SER A 409 -17.27 3.78 -1.37
N ALA A 410 -18.20 2.82 -1.23
CA ALA A 410 -19.62 3.09 -1.10
C ALA A 410 -19.97 3.84 0.20
N GLU A 411 -21.08 4.56 0.19
CA GLU A 411 -21.72 5.16 1.36
C GLU A 411 -23.22 5.35 1.07
N LEU A 412 -24.07 4.74 1.90
CA LEU A 412 -25.52 4.91 1.86
C LEU A 412 -25.97 5.95 2.90
N ALA A 413 -26.99 6.75 2.56
CA ALA A 413 -27.70 7.59 3.53
C ALA A 413 -29.19 7.74 3.14
N SER A 414 -30.09 7.81 4.11
CA SER A 414 -31.53 8.06 3.87
C SER A 414 -31.87 9.50 4.21
N GLY A 415 -32.58 10.20 3.31
CA GLY A 415 -33.06 11.56 3.52
C GLY A 415 -34.30 11.65 4.42
N PRO A 416 -34.62 12.86 4.93
CA PRO A 416 -35.88 13.11 5.66
C PRO A 416 -37.14 12.84 4.82
N ASP A 417 -37.05 12.98 3.49
CA ASP A 417 -38.10 12.61 2.52
C ASP A 417 -38.20 11.09 2.29
N GLY A 418 -37.28 10.30 2.85
CA GLY A 418 -37.19 8.85 2.70
C GLY A 418 -36.34 8.39 1.51
N ARG A 419 -35.78 9.29 0.70
CA ARG A 419 -34.91 8.95 -0.43
C ARG A 419 -33.63 8.26 0.04
N LEU A 420 -33.31 7.11 -0.55
CA LEU A 420 -32.01 6.47 -0.37
C LEU A 420 -31.01 7.06 -1.37
N TRP A 421 -29.94 7.65 -0.84
CA TRP A 421 -28.77 8.11 -1.59
C TRP A 421 -27.66 7.07 -1.53
N LEU A 422 -26.92 6.92 -2.63
CA LEU A 422 -25.71 6.12 -2.73
C LEU A 422 -24.59 6.99 -3.33
N ARG A 423 -23.55 7.21 -2.53
CA ARG A 423 -22.28 7.78 -2.97
C ARG A 423 -21.29 6.65 -3.17
N LEU A 424 -20.55 6.66 -4.29
CA LEU A 424 -19.51 5.67 -4.58
C LEU A 424 -18.44 6.27 -5.49
N ARG A 425 -17.32 5.58 -5.66
CA ARG A 425 -16.23 5.99 -6.54
C ARG A 425 -16.11 5.08 -7.74
N GLN A 426 -15.88 5.65 -8.93
CA GLN A 426 -15.62 4.91 -10.16
C GLN A 426 -14.18 5.09 -10.63
N MET A 427 -13.53 3.99 -11.05
CA MET A 427 -12.18 4.03 -11.60
C MET A 427 -12.17 4.58 -13.03
N ILE A 428 -11.43 5.68 -13.23
CA ILE A 428 -11.13 6.29 -14.53
C ILE A 428 -9.71 5.95 -15.02
N ARG A 429 -9.41 6.24 -16.29
CA ARG A 429 -8.12 5.96 -16.93
C ARG A 429 -7.63 7.15 -17.77
N ALA A 430 -6.33 7.40 -17.78
CA ALA A 430 -5.73 8.52 -18.53
C ALA A 430 -5.87 8.33 -20.05
N ARG A 431 -6.13 9.42 -20.78
CA ARG A 431 -6.50 9.36 -22.22
C ARG A 431 -5.39 8.88 -23.17
N GLN A 432 -4.10 9.09 -22.89
CA GLN A 432 -3.06 9.10 -23.93
C GLN A 432 -1.98 7.99 -23.90
N ARG A 433 -1.93 7.06 -22.93
CA ARG A 433 -0.82 6.05 -22.89
C ARG A 433 -1.24 4.62 -22.53
N ARG A 434 -0.48 3.66 -23.11
CA ARG A 434 -0.75 2.21 -23.15
C ARG A 434 -0.35 1.43 -21.88
N ARG A 435 -0.14 2.11 -20.74
CA ARG A 435 0.15 1.52 -19.42
C ARG A 435 -0.79 2.12 -18.37
N SER A 436 -1.06 1.38 -17.31
CA SER A 436 -2.04 1.72 -16.27
C SER A 436 -1.75 3.06 -15.61
N ARG A 437 -2.62 4.04 -15.87
CA ARG A 437 -2.68 5.34 -15.19
C ARG A 437 -4.13 5.55 -14.77
N LYS A 438 -4.44 5.03 -13.58
CA LYS A 438 -5.79 4.97 -12.98
C LYS A 438 -5.96 6.09 -11.96
N ALA A 439 -7.17 6.58 -11.76
CA ALA A 439 -7.61 7.39 -10.62
C ALA A 439 -9.07 7.04 -10.31
N TRP A 440 -9.58 7.51 -9.18
CA TRP A 440 -10.98 7.33 -8.77
C TRP A 440 -11.70 8.68 -8.70
N THR A 441 -12.90 8.78 -9.25
CA THR A 441 -13.78 9.96 -9.16
C THR A 441 -15.04 9.64 -8.38
N GLU A 442 -15.49 10.57 -7.54
CA GLU A 442 -16.72 10.46 -6.77
C GLU A 442 -17.97 10.56 -7.67
N GLN A 443 -18.97 9.76 -7.33
CA GLN A 443 -20.25 9.61 -8.03
C GLN A 443 -21.38 9.61 -6.98
N VAL A 444 -22.51 10.24 -7.31
CA VAL A 444 -23.72 10.25 -6.49
C VAL A 444 -24.90 9.77 -7.32
N THR A 445 -25.70 8.87 -6.78
CA THR A 445 -27.00 8.44 -7.32
C THR A 445 -28.02 8.30 -6.18
N TRP A 446 -29.29 8.13 -6.53
CA TRP A 446 -30.41 7.90 -5.61
C TRP A 446 -31.31 6.81 -6.15
N LEU A 447 -32.04 6.16 -5.24
CA LEU A 447 -32.98 5.10 -5.58
C LEU A 447 -34.32 5.70 -6.01
N THR A 448 -34.79 5.31 -7.20
CA THR A 448 -36.14 5.58 -7.72
C THR A 448 -36.93 4.25 -7.80
N PRO A 449 -38.25 4.26 -8.08
CA PRO A 449 -39.03 3.03 -8.22
C PRO A 449 -38.52 2.07 -9.32
N GLN A 450 -37.77 2.60 -10.29
CA GLN A 450 -37.23 1.85 -11.44
C GLN A 450 -35.79 1.34 -11.24
N GLY A 451 -35.12 1.73 -10.15
CA GLY A 451 -33.72 1.35 -9.88
C GLY A 451 -32.87 2.55 -9.44
N TRP A 452 -31.58 2.55 -9.80
CA TRP A 452 -30.69 3.68 -9.52
C TRP A 452 -30.77 4.74 -10.61
N ALA A 453 -30.91 6.01 -10.21
CA ALA A 453 -30.88 7.15 -11.12
C ALA A 453 -29.51 7.30 -11.83
N PRO A 454 -29.45 7.97 -13.00
CA PRO A 454 -28.18 8.27 -13.67
C PRO A 454 -27.20 9.00 -12.75
N ALA A 455 -26.00 8.45 -12.57
CA ALA A 455 -25.05 8.95 -11.58
C ALA A 455 -24.43 10.31 -11.96
N VAL A 456 -24.40 11.22 -10.99
CA VAL A 456 -23.74 12.53 -11.08
C VAL A 456 -22.28 12.37 -10.64
N THR A 457 -21.33 12.61 -11.54
CA THR A 457 -19.90 12.73 -11.18
C THR A 457 -19.65 14.07 -10.47
N LEU A 458 -19.03 14.05 -9.29
CA LEU A 458 -18.64 15.29 -8.60
C LEU A 458 -17.44 15.95 -9.30
N PRO A 459 -17.42 17.28 -9.48
CA PRO A 459 -16.36 17.98 -10.20
C PRO A 459 -15.03 17.92 -9.44
N ALA A 460 -13.93 17.94 -10.18
CA ALA A 460 -12.55 17.85 -9.68
C ALA A 460 -12.22 16.65 -8.75
N SER A 461 -13.13 15.68 -8.55
CA SER A 461 -13.06 14.60 -7.55
C SER A 461 -12.03 13.48 -7.78
N ALA A 462 -11.03 13.69 -8.64
CA ALA A 462 -10.02 12.69 -8.98
C ALA A 462 -9.03 12.47 -7.83
N GLY A 463 -8.81 11.21 -7.44
CA GLY A 463 -7.78 10.88 -6.44
C GLY A 463 -7.48 9.39 -6.19
N ARG A 464 -6.75 9.15 -5.10
CA ARG A 464 -6.49 7.86 -4.42
C ARG A 464 -7.82 7.24 -3.93
N ILE A 465 -8.02 5.90 -3.93
CA ILE A 465 -9.26 5.23 -3.49
C ILE A 465 -9.57 5.43 -2.01
N SER A 466 -8.59 5.30 -1.11
CA SER A 466 -8.78 5.39 0.36
C SER A 466 -8.96 6.82 0.91
N VAL A 467 -9.60 7.71 0.15
CA VAL A 467 -10.19 8.96 0.67
C VAL A 467 -11.54 8.63 1.27
N PHE A 468 -11.81 9.15 2.46
CA PHE A 468 -13.08 8.99 3.15
C PHE A 468 -13.92 10.26 3.10
N SER A 469 -14.45 10.57 1.91
CA SER A 469 -15.53 11.55 1.71
C SER A 469 -16.76 11.20 2.58
N ARG A 470 -17.68 12.16 2.78
CA ARG A 470 -18.93 11.98 3.54
C ARG A 470 -20.11 12.64 2.85
N ILE A 471 -21.30 12.07 3.06
CA ILE A 471 -22.58 12.63 2.62
C ILE A 471 -23.51 12.92 3.80
N HIS A 472 -24.33 13.97 3.67
CA HIS A 472 -25.36 14.33 4.63
C HIS A 472 -26.63 14.76 3.88
N PRO A 473 -27.71 13.95 3.89
CA PRO A 473 -29.00 14.36 3.35
C PRO A 473 -29.58 15.53 4.17
N ALA A 474 -29.79 16.67 3.52
CA ALA A 474 -30.23 17.91 4.15
C ALA A 474 -31.74 17.91 4.46
N ALA A 475 -32.16 18.85 5.30
CA ALA A 475 -33.55 19.04 5.71
C ALA A 475 -34.52 19.31 4.53
N ASP A 476 -34.04 19.94 3.45
CA ASP A 476 -34.84 20.20 2.24
C ASP A 476 -34.95 18.98 1.30
N GLY A 477 -34.15 17.93 1.51
CA GLY A 477 -34.03 16.77 0.64
C GLY A 477 -32.92 16.85 -0.42
N SER A 478 -32.09 17.89 -0.39
CA SER A 478 -30.81 17.92 -1.13
C SER A 478 -29.76 17.01 -0.46
N LEU A 479 -28.65 16.73 -1.13
CA LEU A 479 -27.50 16.03 -0.55
C LEU A 479 -26.31 16.97 -0.41
N LEU A 480 -25.79 17.11 0.80
CA LEU A 480 -24.51 17.76 1.08
C LEU A 480 -23.40 16.73 0.94
N VAL A 481 -22.33 17.05 0.21
CA VAL A 481 -21.17 16.16 0.05
C VAL A 481 -19.88 16.93 0.30
N ALA A 482 -19.03 16.42 1.18
CA ALA A 482 -17.65 16.89 1.35
C ALA A 482 -16.69 15.76 0.96
N TYR A 483 -15.70 16.08 0.13
CA TYR A 483 -14.84 15.11 -0.54
C TYR A 483 -13.44 15.69 -0.83
N SER A 484 -12.44 14.81 -0.94
CA SER A 484 -11.08 15.22 -1.29
C SER A 484 -10.62 14.75 -2.67
N CYS A 485 -9.67 15.49 -3.22
CA CYS A 485 -9.02 15.30 -4.50
C CYS A 485 -7.55 15.71 -4.37
N ASP A 486 -6.68 15.24 -5.27
CA ASP A 486 -5.21 15.37 -5.09
C ASP A 486 -4.49 16.01 -6.30
N ALA A 487 -5.20 16.87 -7.04
CA ALA A 487 -4.72 17.67 -8.17
C ALA A 487 -4.02 16.88 -9.32
N ARG A 488 -4.26 15.56 -9.41
CA ARG A 488 -3.74 14.68 -10.48
C ARG A 488 -3.99 15.23 -11.90
N ALA A 489 -2.92 15.43 -12.66
CA ALA A 489 -3.00 15.71 -14.09
C ALA A 489 -3.66 14.55 -14.88
N VAL A 490 -4.53 14.87 -15.85
CA VAL A 490 -5.31 13.91 -16.66
C VAL A 490 -4.43 12.90 -17.41
N GLU A 491 -3.23 13.31 -17.79
CA GLU A 491 -2.23 12.49 -18.48
C GLU A 491 -1.47 11.56 -17.51
N ASN A 492 -1.43 11.94 -16.23
CA ASN A 492 -0.58 11.36 -15.19
C ASN A 492 -1.32 11.00 -13.89
N TYR A 493 -2.55 10.48 -13.97
CA TYR A 493 -3.39 10.03 -12.83
C TYR A 493 -2.73 9.12 -11.76
N HIS A 494 -1.50 8.65 -11.96
CA HIS A 494 -0.70 7.92 -10.98
C HIS A 494 0.10 8.84 -10.04
N ARG A 495 0.06 10.17 -10.24
CA ARG A 495 0.84 11.16 -9.48
C ARG A 495 -0.09 12.18 -8.82
N PRO A 496 -0.14 12.26 -7.48
CA PRO A 496 -0.77 13.40 -6.83
C PRO A 496 0.05 14.66 -7.13
N ILE A 497 -0.50 15.81 -6.78
CA ILE A 497 0.24 17.09 -6.77
C ILE A 497 -0.03 17.80 -5.44
N HIS A 498 -1.29 17.90 -5.04
CA HIS A 498 -1.69 18.54 -3.79
C HIS A 498 -3.07 18.05 -3.34
N ASP A 499 -3.19 17.51 -2.13
CA ASP A 499 -4.44 17.02 -1.54
C ASP A 499 -5.30 18.20 -1.03
N ASN A 500 -6.53 18.32 -1.53
CA ASN A 500 -7.47 19.43 -1.28
C ASN A 500 -8.86 18.91 -0.89
N VAL A 501 -9.61 19.72 -0.14
CA VAL A 501 -11.00 19.45 0.26
C VAL A 501 -11.97 20.36 -0.49
N LEU A 502 -13.02 19.74 -1.03
CA LEU A 502 -14.11 20.35 -1.78
C LEU A 502 -15.47 20.04 -1.14
N PHE A 503 -16.45 20.88 -1.42
CA PHE A 503 -17.86 20.70 -1.02
C PHE A 503 -18.79 20.87 -2.22
N ARG A 504 -19.86 20.08 -2.29
CA ARG A 504 -20.95 20.24 -3.26
C ARG A 504 -22.30 19.95 -2.62
N ARG A 505 -23.28 20.83 -2.85
CA ARG A 505 -24.71 20.54 -2.67
C ARG A 505 -25.24 19.96 -3.98
N ILE A 506 -25.91 18.80 -3.91
CA ILE A 506 -26.68 18.22 -5.01
C ILE A 506 -28.14 18.47 -4.70
N ASP A 507 -28.81 19.23 -5.56
CA ASP A 507 -30.20 19.67 -5.34
C ASP A 507 -31.17 18.47 -5.26
N LYS A 508 -32.32 18.67 -4.60
CA LYS A 508 -33.32 17.61 -4.44
C LYS A 508 -33.79 17.09 -5.81
N PRO A 509 -33.67 15.78 -6.10
CA PRO A 509 -34.17 15.23 -7.36
C PRO A 509 -35.69 15.29 -7.46
N ALA A 510 -36.20 15.51 -8.68
CA ALA A 510 -37.63 15.51 -8.96
C ALA A 510 -38.26 14.10 -8.97
N ASP A 511 -37.44 13.04 -9.05
CA ASP A 511 -37.91 11.65 -9.07
C ASP A 511 -38.60 11.26 -7.77
N GLU A 512 -39.56 10.34 -7.86
CA GLU A 512 -40.20 9.69 -6.72
C GLU A 512 -39.19 8.90 -5.86
N VAL A 513 -39.52 8.72 -4.58
CA VAL A 513 -38.71 7.95 -3.63
C VAL A 513 -38.79 6.45 -3.97
N GLY A 514 -37.64 5.83 -4.21
CA GLY A 514 -37.58 4.45 -4.64
C GLY A 514 -37.98 3.42 -3.58
N LEU A 515 -39.10 2.73 -3.85
CA LEU A 515 -39.51 1.51 -3.16
C LEU A 515 -39.57 0.32 -4.14
N PRO A 516 -38.47 -0.02 -4.84
CA PRO A 516 -38.48 -1.06 -5.87
C PRO A 516 -38.90 -2.43 -5.32
N GLU A 517 -39.43 -3.27 -6.20
CA GLU A 517 -39.61 -4.70 -5.95
C GLU A 517 -38.22 -5.35 -5.77
N LEU A 518 -38.08 -6.20 -4.75
CA LEU A 518 -36.83 -6.86 -4.41
C LEU A 518 -36.93 -8.36 -4.62
N ARG A 519 -35.82 -8.96 -5.08
CA ARG A 519 -35.70 -10.42 -5.25
C ARG A 519 -34.91 -11.02 -4.11
N ALA A 520 -35.00 -12.33 -3.90
CA ALA A 520 -34.14 -13.01 -2.94
C ALA A 520 -32.66 -12.73 -3.25
N TYR A 521 -31.83 -12.54 -2.23
CA TYR A 521 -30.39 -12.44 -2.44
C TYR A 521 -29.78 -13.84 -2.60
N GLU A 522 -29.10 -14.05 -3.72
CA GLU A 522 -28.35 -15.27 -4.02
C GLU A 522 -26.85 -14.91 -4.05
N PRO A 523 -26.01 -15.46 -3.13
CA PRO A 523 -24.58 -15.22 -3.14
C PRO A 523 -23.92 -15.73 -4.43
N PRO A 524 -22.98 -14.99 -5.02
CA PRO A 524 -22.37 -15.35 -6.29
C PRO A 524 -21.49 -16.60 -6.19
N GLU A 525 -21.73 -17.59 -7.06
CA GLU A 525 -20.91 -18.79 -7.19
C GLU A 525 -19.47 -18.49 -7.65
N GLY A 526 -18.53 -19.32 -7.20
CA GLY A 526 -17.12 -19.22 -7.57
C GLY A 526 -16.81 -19.71 -9.00
N PRO A 527 -15.66 -19.32 -9.58
CA PRO A 527 -15.21 -19.88 -10.86
C PRO A 527 -14.99 -21.39 -10.75
N ALA A 528 -15.74 -22.19 -11.52
CA ALA A 528 -15.79 -23.65 -11.41
C ALA A 528 -14.43 -24.39 -11.53
N ASN A 529 -13.38 -23.72 -12.02
CA ASN A 529 -12.02 -24.24 -12.15
C ASN A 529 -11.04 -23.73 -11.06
N ILE A 530 -11.50 -22.97 -10.07
CA ILE A 530 -10.70 -22.44 -8.96
C ILE A 530 -11.35 -22.86 -7.63
N PRO A 531 -10.74 -23.79 -6.85
CA PRO A 531 -11.31 -24.21 -5.59
C PRO A 531 -11.29 -23.06 -4.55
N PRO A 532 -12.21 -23.04 -3.57
CA PRO A 532 -12.16 -22.12 -2.43
C PRO A 532 -10.84 -22.27 -1.65
N TRP A 533 -10.39 -21.20 -1.00
CA TRP A 533 -9.21 -21.23 -0.16
C TRP A 533 -9.41 -22.12 1.08
N ASN A 534 -8.43 -22.95 1.42
CA ASN A 534 -8.45 -23.74 2.65
C ASN A 534 -7.79 -22.95 3.80
N ALA A 535 -8.56 -22.03 4.39
CA ALA A 535 -8.08 -21.17 5.47
C ALA A 535 -7.56 -21.94 6.69
N LYS A 536 -8.19 -23.08 7.04
CA LYS A 536 -7.75 -23.94 8.15
C LYS A 536 -6.33 -24.49 7.94
N THR A 537 -6.02 -24.97 6.73
CA THR A 537 -4.68 -25.50 6.42
C THR A 537 -3.61 -24.41 6.52
N GLU A 538 -3.93 -23.17 6.15
CA GLU A 538 -3.00 -22.04 6.33
C GLU A 538 -2.84 -21.70 7.82
N ALA A 539 -3.93 -21.58 8.59
CA ALA A 539 -3.85 -21.32 10.03
C ALA A 539 -3.00 -22.37 10.78
N GLU A 540 -3.09 -23.65 10.42
CA GLU A 540 -2.24 -24.72 10.95
C GLU A 540 -0.75 -24.54 10.59
N ARG A 541 -0.45 -24.16 9.33
CA ARG A 541 0.93 -23.87 8.87
C ARG A 541 1.54 -22.66 9.58
N VAL A 542 0.79 -21.57 9.70
CA VAL A 542 1.22 -20.34 10.36
C VAL A 542 1.44 -20.56 11.85
N THR A 543 0.55 -21.33 12.50
CA THR A 543 0.73 -21.74 13.90
C THR A 543 2.00 -22.56 14.10
N ALA A 544 2.33 -23.46 13.17
CA ALA A 544 3.56 -24.24 13.24
C ALA A 544 4.83 -23.36 13.15
N ILE A 545 4.89 -22.37 12.25
CA ILE A 545 6.00 -21.41 12.17
C ILE A 545 6.10 -20.59 13.46
N ARG A 546 5.00 -19.99 13.92
CA ARG A 546 4.94 -19.16 15.14
C ARG A 546 5.30 -19.94 16.42
N SER A 547 5.17 -21.26 16.40
CA SER A 547 5.55 -22.16 17.49
C SER A 547 7.02 -22.60 17.46
N HIS A 548 7.73 -22.44 16.33
CA HIS A 548 9.13 -22.87 16.22
C HIS A 548 10.04 -22.01 17.11
N ARG A 549 11.06 -22.65 17.71
CA ARG A 549 12.04 -22.02 18.60
C ARG A 549 13.44 -22.56 18.35
N VAL A 550 14.41 -21.69 18.52
CA VAL A 550 15.85 -21.99 18.52
C VAL A 550 16.53 -21.17 19.61
N THR A 551 17.66 -21.64 20.13
CA THR A 551 18.48 -20.85 21.07
C THR A 551 19.72 -20.36 20.33
N ILE A 552 19.86 -19.05 20.17
CA ILE A 552 21.00 -18.42 19.48
C ILE A 552 21.75 -17.59 20.53
N ALA A 553 23.05 -17.87 20.68
CA ALA A 553 23.91 -17.23 21.69
C ALA A 553 23.31 -17.21 23.12
N GLY A 554 22.61 -18.29 23.52
CA GLY A 554 21.97 -18.42 24.83
C GLY A 554 20.58 -17.76 24.98
N VAL A 555 20.04 -17.15 23.92
CA VAL A 555 18.72 -16.47 23.94
C VAL A 555 17.72 -17.22 23.05
N GLU A 556 16.50 -17.47 23.56
CA GLU A 556 15.41 -18.01 22.75
C GLU A 556 15.02 -17.03 21.63
N HIS A 557 15.01 -17.49 20.39
CA HIS A 557 14.48 -16.79 19.23
C HIS A 557 13.30 -17.58 18.65
N ARG A 558 12.30 -16.85 18.13
CA ARG A 558 11.18 -17.38 17.35
C ARG A 558 11.32 -16.96 15.89
N ILE A 559 10.70 -17.70 14.98
CA ILE A 559 10.47 -17.18 13.62
C ILE A 559 9.34 -16.15 13.68
N VAL A 560 9.55 -14.99 13.08
CA VAL A 560 8.49 -14.11 12.57
C VAL A 560 8.52 -14.13 11.05
N ARG A 561 7.35 -14.14 10.42
CA ARG A 561 7.15 -14.20 8.96
C ARG A 561 6.60 -12.87 8.45
N GLY A 562 7.18 -12.34 7.38
CA GLY A 562 6.76 -11.06 6.82
C GLY A 562 7.07 -10.88 5.34
N ASP A 563 6.81 -9.67 4.86
CA ASP A 563 6.95 -9.28 3.45
C ASP A 563 7.50 -7.84 3.41
N LEU A 564 8.72 -7.70 2.88
CA LEU A 564 9.52 -6.46 2.89
C LEU A 564 9.59 -5.82 1.50
N HIS A 565 8.59 -6.07 0.65
CA HIS A 565 8.45 -5.38 -0.63
C HIS A 565 6.98 -5.42 -1.06
N ARG A 566 6.26 -4.31 -0.88
CA ARG A 566 4.87 -4.19 -1.33
C ARG A 566 4.50 -2.73 -1.54
N HIS A 567 4.08 -2.43 -2.77
CA HIS A 567 3.47 -1.15 -3.13
C HIS A 567 1.97 -1.13 -2.78
N THR A 568 1.45 0.07 -2.68
CA THR A 568 0.02 0.40 -2.56
C THR A 568 -0.35 1.42 -3.65
N GLU A 569 -1.54 1.97 -3.57
CA GLU A 569 -1.98 3.11 -4.38
C GLU A 569 -1.14 4.39 -4.26
N LEU A 570 -0.30 4.48 -3.22
CA LEU A 570 0.61 5.60 -3.01
C LEU A 570 1.89 5.48 -3.88
N SER A 571 2.23 4.30 -4.44
CA SER A 571 3.29 4.21 -5.46
C SER A 571 2.85 4.91 -6.75
N TRP A 572 3.74 5.77 -7.27
CA TRP A 572 3.51 6.43 -8.53
C TRP A 572 3.58 5.50 -9.76
N ASP A 573 4.11 4.28 -9.69
CA ASP A 573 4.31 3.50 -10.93
C ASP A 573 3.03 2.79 -11.39
N VAL A 574 2.24 2.29 -10.42
CA VAL A 574 0.91 1.70 -10.62
C VAL A 574 -0.23 2.68 -10.34
N GLY A 575 -0.04 3.67 -9.46
CA GLY A 575 -1.12 4.47 -8.88
C GLY A 575 -2.13 3.60 -8.13
N PRO A 576 -3.41 4.00 -8.00
CA PRO A 576 -4.48 3.17 -7.43
C PRO A 576 -4.81 2.00 -8.37
N GLY A 577 -3.92 1.01 -8.32
CA GLY A 577 -3.51 0.19 -9.44
C GLY A 577 -4.03 -1.23 -9.36
N ASN A 578 -3.10 -2.19 -9.33
CA ASN A 578 -3.39 -3.61 -9.09
C ASN A 578 -3.02 -4.04 -7.67
N ASP A 579 -2.44 -3.15 -6.88
CA ASP A 579 -1.66 -3.48 -5.68
C ASP A 579 -2.43 -3.14 -4.39
N GLY A 580 -3.56 -2.44 -4.53
CA GLY A 580 -4.53 -2.17 -3.45
C GLY A 580 -4.39 -0.79 -2.83
N SER A 581 -5.29 -0.47 -1.90
CA SER A 581 -5.13 0.63 -0.96
C SER A 581 -4.11 0.29 0.14
N TYR A 582 -3.64 1.26 0.93
CA TYR A 582 -2.88 0.94 2.15
C TYR A 582 -3.75 0.20 3.19
N LEU A 583 -5.08 0.29 3.11
CA LEU A 583 -5.99 -0.48 3.96
C LEU A 583 -6.12 -1.93 3.50
N ASP A 584 -6.08 -2.15 2.19
CA ASP A 584 -5.98 -3.49 1.59
C ASP A 584 -4.66 -4.16 2.02
N PHE A 585 -3.56 -3.38 2.14
CA PHE A 585 -2.29 -3.84 2.70
C PHE A 585 -2.45 -4.33 4.14
N TYR A 586 -3.07 -3.57 5.05
CA TYR A 586 -3.20 -4.01 6.46
C TYR A 586 -4.17 -5.18 6.60
N ARG A 587 -5.32 -5.18 5.91
CA ARG A 587 -6.22 -6.34 5.82
C ARG A 587 -5.48 -7.59 5.32
N TYR A 588 -4.64 -7.44 4.29
CA TYR A 588 -3.84 -8.54 3.74
C TYR A 588 -2.81 -9.05 4.75
N MET A 589 -1.99 -8.17 5.33
CA MET A 589 -0.91 -8.57 6.22
C MET A 589 -1.45 -9.23 7.50
N ILE A 590 -2.42 -8.60 8.17
CA ILE A 590 -2.86 -9.00 9.52
C ILE A 590 -3.70 -10.28 9.47
N ASP A 591 -4.63 -10.39 8.52
CA ASP A 591 -5.65 -11.45 8.53
C ASP A 591 -5.55 -12.39 7.31
N VAL A 592 -5.48 -11.89 6.08
CA VAL A 592 -5.50 -12.78 4.89
C VAL A 592 -4.26 -13.63 4.78
N ALA A 593 -3.08 -13.02 4.94
CA ALA A 593 -1.80 -13.72 4.96
C ALA A 593 -1.37 -14.10 6.37
N ALA A 594 -1.83 -13.41 7.41
CA ALA A 594 -1.39 -13.59 8.81
C ALA A 594 0.14 -13.48 8.97
N MET A 595 0.73 -12.43 8.39
CA MET A 595 2.12 -12.03 8.63
C MET A 595 2.29 -11.51 10.07
N ASP A 596 3.49 -11.67 10.61
CA ASP A 596 3.91 -11.12 11.90
C ASP A 596 4.50 -9.71 11.76
N PHE A 597 5.06 -9.39 10.59
CA PHE A 597 5.65 -8.08 10.30
C PHE A 597 5.61 -7.77 8.79
N GLY A 598 5.90 -6.52 8.44
CA GLY A 598 6.04 -6.10 7.04
C GLY A 598 6.16 -4.58 6.93
N ALA A 599 6.21 -4.07 5.71
CA ALA A 599 6.18 -2.63 5.45
C ALA A 599 5.51 -2.33 4.12
N ILE A 600 4.83 -1.18 4.06
CA ILE A 600 4.58 -0.50 2.80
C ILE A 600 5.94 -0.03 2.29
N THR A 601 6.27 -0.28 1.03
CA THR A 601 7.55 0.13 0.42
C THR A 601 7.33 1.01 -0.80
N ASP A 602 6.27 1.83 -0.80
CA ASP A 602 5.96 2.73 -1.91
C ASP A 602 7.16 3.60 -2.32
N HIS A 603 7.31 3.80 -3.63
CA HIS A 603 8.46 4.49 -4.21
C HIS A 603 8.71 5.86 -3.55
N GLN A 604 9.89 6.02 -2.94
CA GLN A 604 10.32 7.19 -2.16
C GLN A 604 9.23 7.72 -1.20
N GLY A 605 8.50 6.82 -0.51
CA GLY A 605 7.44 7.19 0.43
C GLY A 605 6.20 7.79 -0.25
N GLY A 606 5.98 7.45 -1.53
CA GLY A 606 4.89 7.93 -2.36
C GLY A 606 5.23 9.12 -3.28
N GLY A 607 6.47 9.62 -3.29
CA GLY A 607 6.85 10.72 -4.18
C GLY A 607 8.02 11.56 -3.67
N HIS A 608 7.85 12.88 -3.81
CA HIS A 608 8.51 13.85 -2.93
C HIS A 608 7.48 14.50 -1.99
N TYR A 609 6.33 13.83 -1.80
CA TYR A 609 5.20 14.29 -1.02
C TYR A 609 5.36 13.93 0.44
N ALA A 610 5.80 14.91 1.25
CA ALA A 610 5.95 14.75 2.69
C ALA A 610 4.65 14.26 3.38
N TYR A 611 3.48 14.61 2.84
CA TYR A 611 2.18 14.13 3.30
C TYR A 611 2.00 12.61 3.10
N TRP A 612 2.30 12.07 1.92
CA TRP A 612 2.13 10.63 1.67
C TRP A 612 3.16 9.77 2.42
N TRP A 613 4.37 10.28 2.64
CA TRP A 613 5.34 9.61 3.50
C TRP A 613 4.84 9.54 4.94
N TRP A 614 4.45 10.69 5.51
CA TRP A 614 3.91 10.76 6.87
C TRP A 614 2.58 9.99 7.03
N LEU A 615 1.74 9.88 5.98
CA LEU A 615 0.53 9.06 5.98
C LEU A 615 0.88 7.57 6.01
N THR A 616 1.93 7.17 5.27
CA THR A 616 2.49 5.81 5.31
C THR A 616 2.99 5.50 6.73
N GLU A 617 3.80 6.38 7.32
CA GLU A 617 4.28 6.21 8.69
C GLU A 617 3.15 6.18 9.74
N LYS A 618 2.17 7.08 9.64
CA LYS A 618 0.99 7.08 10.51
C LYS A 618 0.21 5.78 10.39
N SER A 619 0.03 5.26 9.19
CA SER A 619 -0.67 3.99 8.98
C SER A 619 0.05 2.81 9.64
N ALA A 620 1.39 2.85 9.71
CA ALA A 620 2.17 1.88 10.47
C ALA A 620 1.96 2.01 12.00
N ASP A 621 1.59 3.18 12.52
CA ASP A 621 1.26 3.36 13.94
C ASP A 621 -0.20 3.03 14.27
N LEU A 622 -1.15 3.25 13.36
CA LEU A 622 -2.56 2.84 13.52
C LEU A 622 -2.70 1.31 13.69
N TYR A 623 -1.85 0.54 13.02
CA TYR A 623 -1.87 -0.93 13.03
C TYR A 623 -0.64 -1.55 13.73
N TYR A 624 -0.02 -0.83 14.66
CA TYR A 624 1.05 -1.39 15.51
C TYR A 624 0.45 -2.27 16.62
N LEU A 625 0.32 -3.56 16.36
CA LEU A 625 -0.42 -4.52 17.18
C LEU A 625 0.46 -5.70 17.65
N PRO A 626 1.59 -5.48 18.34
CA PRO A 626 2.45 -6.56 18.81
C PRO A 626 1.74 -7.40 19.89
N PRO A 627 1.89 -8.73 19.88
CA PRO A 627 2.74 -9.53 18.99
C PRO A 627 2.04 -10.02 17.70
N ARG A 628 0.80 -9.62 17.41
CA ARG A 628 0.04 -10.07 16.21
C ARG A 628 0.65 -9.52 14.92
N PHE A 629 0.97 -8.23 14.88
CA PHE A 629 1.55 -7.58 13.70
C PHE A 629 2.46 -6.40 14.07
N VAL A 630 3.64 -6.35 13.42
CA VAL A 630 4.68 -5.32 13.61
C VAL A 630 4.99 -4.67 12.25
N PRO A 631 4.30 -3.58 11.88
CA PRO A 631 4.67 -2.79 10.72
C PRO A 631 5.97 -2.01 10.97
N LEU A 632 6.88 -2.04 10.01
CA LEU A 632 8.09 -1.21 9.96
C LEU A 632 7.84 0.05 9.12
N TYR A 633 8.61 1.11 9.37
CA TYR A 633 8.64 2.27 8.48
C TYR A 633 9.61 1.97 7.33
N GLY A 634 9.21 2.20 6.07
CA GLY A 634 10.09 1.96 4.93
C GLY A 634 9.57 2.46 3.58
N TYR A 635 10.44 2.46 2.57
CA TYR A 635 10.16 2.95 1.22
C TYR A 635 11.10 2.34 0.16
N GLU A 636 10.69 2.27 -1.12
CA GLU A 636 11.61 1.91 -2.21
C GLU A 636 12.42 3.12 -2.70
N ARG A 637 13.76 3.01 -2.71
CA ARG A 637 14.63 3.83 -3.57
C ARG A 637 14.80 3.18 -4.96
N SER A 638 14.09 3.69 -5.94
CA SER A 638 14.07 3.20 -7.33
C SER A 638 15.30 3.61 -8.18
N ALA A 639 16.53 3.40 -7.72
CA ALA A 639 17.74 3.77 -8.48
C ALA A 639 18.00 2.78 -9.63
N LYS A 640 18.10 3.25 -10.89
CA LYS A 640 18.28 2.36 -12.04
C LYS A 640 19.58 1.54 -11.99
N PHE A 641 19.60 0.43 -12.73
CA PHE A 641 20.84 -0.26 -13.12
C PHE A 641 21.86 0.74 -13.71
N PRO A 642 23.14 0.74 -13.28
CA PRO A 642 23.81 -0.30 -12.47
C PRO A 642 23.72 -0.12 -10.94
N ASN A 643 23.16 0.97 -10.43
CA ASN A 643 23.14 1.25 -8.98
C ASN A 643 22.14 0.32 -8.28
N GLY A 644 20.92 0.22 -8.80
CA GLY A 644 19.90 -0.76 -8.41
C GLY A 644 18.95 -0.34 -7.29
N HIS A 645 17.74 -0.89 -7.35
CA HIS A 645 16.65 -0.62 -6.42
C HIS A 645 16.96 -1.19 -5.02
N ARG A 646 16.52 -0.45 -4.00
CA ARG A 646 16.67 -0.82 -2.58
C ARG A 646 15.43 -0.45 -1.80
N ASN A 647 14.91 -1.36 -0.97
CA ASN A 647 13.94 -1.00 0.06
C ASN A 647 14.69 -0.57 1.32
N ILE A 648 14.26 0.56 1.90
CA ILE A 648 14.89 1.22 3.04
C ILE A 648 13.98 1.04 4.26
N PHE A 649 14.55 0.76 5.44
CA PHE A 649 13.77 0.52 6.66
C PHE A 649 14.36 1.17 7.92
N HIS A 650 13.47 1.62 8.81
CA HIS A 650 13.79 2.20 10.11
C HIS A 650 12.87 1.64 11.21
N ALA A 651 13.40 1.52 12.43
CA ALA A 651 12.63 1.05 13.59
C ALA A 651 11.78 2.15 14.24
N TYR A 652 12.10 3.42 13.94
CA TYR A 652 11.48 4.61 14.52
C TYR A 652 11.02 5.60 13.42
N ARG A 653 10.08 6.47 13.79
CA ARG A 653 9.35 7.37 12.89
C ARG A 653 10.04 8.72 12.67
N GLY A 654 9.65 9.41 11.60
CA GLY A 654 10.04 10.79 11.31
C GLY A 654 11.38 10.90 10.61
N VAL A 655 11.88 9.79 10.05
CA VAL A 655 13.11 9.78 9.25
C VAL A 655 12.76 10.26 7.84
N PRO A 656 13.37 11.34 7.32
CA PRO A 656 13.09 11.81 5.97
C PRO A 656 13.49 10.78 4.90
N VAL A 657 12.67 10.66 3.85
CA VAL A 657 13.04 9.93 2.64
C VAL A 657 14.29 10.57 2.01
N PHE A 658 15.37 9.79 1.87
CA PHE A 658 16.62 10.28 1.32
C PHE A 658 16.48 10.60 -0.18
N PRO A 659 16.67 11.85 -0.65
CA PRO A 659 16.43 12.22 -2.04
C PRO A 659 17.46 11.61 -3.00
N PHE A 660 17.14 11.57 -4.30
CA PHE A 660 18.10 11.25 -5.36
C PHE A 660 19.11 12.38 -5.53
N GLN A 661 20.41 12.07 -5.46
CA GLN A 661 21.48 13.04 -5.66
C GLN A 661 21.76 13.16 -7.16
N ILE A 662 21.33 14.27 -7.77
CA ILE A 662 21.32 14.45 -9.24
C ILE A 662 22.09 15.69 -9.69
N THR A 663 22.43 15.75 -10.98
CA THR A 663 22.98 16.96 -11.60
C THR A 663 21.92 18.07 -11.72
N LEU A 664 22.35 19.32 -11.50
CA LEU A 664 21.46 20.50 -11.38
C LEU A 664 20.62 20.80 -12.63
N ASP A 665 21.02 20.28 -13.80
CA ASP A 665 20.33 20.47 -15.09
C ASP A 665 19.07 19.60 -15.27
N GLN A 666 18.77 18.68 -14.32
CA GLN A 666 17.67 17.70 -14.45
C GLN A 666 16.54 17.90 -13.41
N SER A 667 16.34 19.14 -12.95
CA SER A 667 15.29 19.51 -12.00
C SER A 667 13.87 19.48 -12.59
N GLY A 668 12.89 19.07 -11.78
CA GLY A 668 11.46 19.21 -12.04
C GLY A 668 10.62 18.57 -10.92
N VAL A 669 9.32 18.88 -10.86
CA VAL A 669 8.37 18.40 -9.82
C VAL A 669 8.43 16.88 -9.61
N PHE A 670 8.74 16.14 -10.67
CA PHE A 670 9.01 14.70 -10.62
C PHE A 670 10.31 14.35 -11.37
N PRO A 671 11.46 14.20 -10.70
CA PRO A 671 12.58 13.49 -11.31
C PRO A 671 12.12 12.08 -11.68
N GLY A 672 12.26 11.70 -12.95
CA GLY A 672 11.71 10.44 -13.46
C GLY A 672 12.43 9.21 -12.89
N ILE A 673 11.67 8.19 -12.48
CA ILE A 673 12.08 6.86 -11.98
C ILE A 673 13.57 6.57 -12.20
N GLY A 674 14.37 6.62 -11.13
CA GLY A 674 15.81 6.40 -11.16
C GLY A 674 16.52 7.26 -12.20
N SER A 675 16.74 8.53 -11.89
CA SER A 675 17.41 9.51 -12.75
C SER A 675 18.68 8.94 -13.41
N GLY A 676 18.79 9.08 -14.73
CA GLY A 676 19.99 8.64 -15.47
C GLY A 676 21.25 9.47 -15.17
N ALA A 677 21.09 10.56 -14.43
CA ALA A 677 22.13 11.44 -13.93
C ALA A 677 22.16 11.48 -12.38
N LEU A 678 22.05 10.31 -11.74
CA LEU A 678 22.56 10.18 -10.37
C LEU A 678 24.07 10.49 -10.37
N VAL A 679 24.54 11.20 -9.36
CA VAL A 679 25.99 11.34 -9.13
C VAL A 679 26.60 9.98 -8.78
N GLU A 680 27.88 9.78 -9.12
CA GLU A 680 28.58 8.49 -9.00
C GLU A 680 28.53 7.91 -7.57
N ASN A 681 28.46 8.78 -6.55
CA ASN A 681 28.43 8.41 -5.14
C ASN A 681 27.03 8.39 -4.49
N ASP A 682 25.92 8.45 -5.23
CA ASP A 682 24.55 8.44 -4.66
C ASP A 682 24.32 7.28 -3.67
N THR A 683 24.73 6.06 -4.03
CA THR A 683 24.61 4.88 -3.15
C THR A 683 25.41 5.04 -1.85
N LYS A 684 26.59 5.67 -1.92
CA LYS A 684 27.49 5.85 -0.77
C LYS A 684 26.99 6.95 0.16
N LEU A 685 26.39 8.01 -0.40
CA LEU A 685 25.71 9.06 0.36
C LEU A 685 24.45 8.51 1.05
N LEU A 686 23.72 7.59 0.39
CA LEU A 686 22.63 6.84 1.03
C LEU A 686 23.15 5.99 2.20
N TYR A 687 24.24 5.21 2.04
CA TYR A 687 24.78 4.42 3.15
C TYR A 687 25.25 5.31 4.32
N GLN A 688 25.93 6.42 4.05
CA GLN A 688 26.31 7.40 5.07
C GLN A 688 25.08 7.96 5.82
N TYR A 689 23.99 8.24 5.11
CA TYR A 689 22.72 8.68 5.71
C TYR A 689 22.08 7.60 6.59
N LEU A 690 22.16 6.33 6.18
CA LEU A 690 21.58 5.21 6.93
C LEU A 690 22.39 4.85 8.18
N HIS A 691 23.73 5.00 8.15
CA HIS A 691 24.56 4.99 9.37
C HIS A 691 24.11 6.07 10.35
N GLY A 692 23.92 7.31 9.86
CA GLY A 692 23.47 8.45 10.68
C GLY A 692 22.03 8.38 11.18
N THR A 693 21.22 7.44 10.69
CA THR A 693 19.81 7.25 11.09
C THR A 693 19.50 5.86 11.65
N GLY A 694 20.49 5.00 11.83
CA GLY A 694 20.26 3.62 12.30
C GLY A 694 19.28 2.84 11.42
N GLY A 695 19.28 3.09 10.11
CA GLY A 695 18.45 2.39 9.14
C GLY A 695 19.11 1.12 8.59
N ILE A 696 18.41 0.45 7.66
CA ILE A 696 19.02 -0.51 6.72
C ILE A 696 18.48 -0.28 5.30
N ALA A 697 19.22 -0.79 4.31
CA ALA A 697 18.79 -0.99 2.94
C ALA A 697 18.74 -2.49 2.62
N ILE A 698 17.90 -2.89 1.69
CA ILE A 698 17.84 -4.25 1.15
C ILE A 698 17.84 -4.14 -0.37
N SER A 699 18.86 -4.66 -1.04
CA SER A 699 18.89 -4.70 -2.50
C SER A 699 17.87 -5.71 -3.02
N HIS A 700 17.16 -5.35 -4.09
CA HIS A 700 16.09 -6.20 -4.64
C HIS A 700 15.98 -6.13 -6.15
N THR A 701 15.25 -7.06 -6.77
CA THR A 701 15.20 -7.25 -8.24
C THR A 701 16.57 -7.32 -8.92
N SER A 702 17.59 -7.79 -8.18
CA SER A 702 18.99 -7.46 -8.44
C SER A 702 19.47 -7.84 -9.84
N GLY A 703 18.99 -8.96 -10.39
CA GLY A 703 19.30 -9.42 -11.74
C GLY A 703 18.36 -8.94 -12.85
N THR A 704 17.69 -7.79 -12.74
CA THR A 704 16.81 -7.22 -13.79
C THR A 704 17.48 -6.14 -14.64
N SER A 705 16.92 -5.83 -15.83
CA SER A 705 17.56 -4.93 -16.81
C SER A 705 17.45 -3.44 -16.51
N THR A 706 16.45 -3.01 -15.72
CA THR A 706 16.27 -1.58 -15.39
C THR A 706 16.40 -1.27 -13.91
N MET A 707 16.12 -2.25 -13.04
CA MET A 707 15.99 -2.07 -11.59
C MET A 707 17.12 -2.76 -10.81
N GLY A 708 17.87 -3.65 -11.48
CA GLY A 708 18.94 -4.44 -10.88
C GLY A 708 20.24 -3.66 -10.63
N THR A 709 21.25 -4.36 -10.10
CA THR A 709 22.58 -3.81 -9.81
C THR A 709 23.70 -4.62 -10.49
N ASP A 710 24.90 -4.06 -10.59
CA ASP A 710 26.14 -4.81 -10.90
C ASP A 710 26.99 -5.12 -9.63
N TRP A 711 26.41 -4.89 -8.45
CA TRP A 711 27.04 -5.06 -7.14
C TRP A 711 28.29 -4.19 -6.94
N ARG A 712 28.36 -3.00 -7.54
CA ARG A 712 29.47 -2.03 -7.36
C ARG A 712 29.65 -1.54 -5.92
N ASP A 713 28.54 -1.37 -5.21
CA ASP A 713 28.47 -0.82 -3.86
C ASP A 713 27.74 -1.83 -2.96
N ASN A 714 28.32 -2.10 -1.79
CA ASN A 714 27.66 -2.74 -0.65
C ASN A 714 28.32 -2.23 0.63
N ASP A 715 27.53 -2.10 1.68
CA ASP A 715 28.00 -1.88 3.05
C ASP A 715 27.36 -3.00 3.89
N PRO A 716 28.12 -3.91 4.52
CA PRO A 716 27.55 -5.10 5.16
C PRO A 716 26.84 -4.82 6.50
N VAL A 717 26.88 -3.57 7.01
CA VAL A 717 26.15 -3.13 8.20
C VAL A 717 24.80 -2.51 7.80
N ILE A 718 24.78 -1.75 6.70
CA ILE A 718 23.59 -1.06 6.19
C ILE A 718 22.80 -1.91 5.22
N GLU A 719 23.45 -2.70 4.37
CA GLU A 719 22.85 -3.60 3.38
C GLU A 719 23.22 -5.06 3.71
N PRO A 720 22.66 -5.63 4.80
CA PRO A 720 23.03 -6.94 5.31
C PRO A 720 22.36 -8.10 4.56
N VAL A 721 21.26 -7.86 3.83
CA VAL A 721 20.47 -8.92 3.18
C VAL A 721 20.00 -8.51 1.77
N VAL A 722 19.66 -9.52 0.96
CA VAL A 722 19.13 -9.37 -0.40
C VAL A 722 17.77 -10.08 -0.55
N GLU A 723 16.86 -9.47 -1.32
CA GLU A 723 15.69 -10.16 -1.88
C GLU A 723 16.17 -11.15 -2.96
N ILE A 724 16.45 -12.39 -2.57
CA ILE A 724 16.93 -13.43 -3.50
C ILE A 724 15.81 -13.94 -4.43
N TYR A 725 14.54 -13.78 -4.02
CA TYR A 725 13.37 -14.13 -4.80
C TYR A 725 12.25 -13.08 -4.67
N GLN A 726 11.64 -12.75 -5.80
CA GLN A 726 10.49 -11.87 -5.89
C GLN A 726 9.27 -12.57 -6.51
N GLY A 727 8.12 -12.53 -5.83
CA GLY A 727 6.88 -13.21 -6.25
C GLY A 727 6.29 -12.67 -7.56
N CYS A 728 6.39 -11.35 -7.78
CA CYS A 728 6.01 -10.71 -9.03
C CYS A 728 6.98 -11.02 -10.20
N ARG A 729 8.20 -11.51 -9.91
CA ARG A 729 9.28 -11.67 -10.91
C ARG A 729 9.98 -13.02 -10.78
N ASN A 730 11.24 -13.06 -10.35
CA ASN A 730 12.11 -14.26 -10.41
C ASN A 730 12.95 -14.43 -9.14
N SER A 731 13.64 -15.58 -9.05
CA SER A 731 14.87 -15.69 -8.25
C SER A 731 16.04 -15.03 -8.99
N TYR A 732 16.99 -14.50 -8.22
CA TYR A 732 18.24 -13.89 -8.69
C TYR A 732 19.48 -14.62 -8.15
N GLU A 733 19.33 -15.83 -7.61
CA GLU A 733 20.40 -16.66 -7.03
C GLU A 733 21.58 -16.87 -8.00
N THR A 734 21.37 -17.69 -9.04
CA THR A 734 22.41 -18.12 -9.99
C THR A 734 21.82 -18.70 -11.28
N LEU A 735 22.61 -18.78 -12.36
CA LEU A 735 22.18 -19.40 -13.61
C LEU A 735 21.94 -20.90 -13.41
N GLY A 736 20.77 -21.38 -13.83
CA GLY A 736 20.31 -22.75 -13.57
C GLY A 736 19.68 -22.97 -12.18
N GLY A 737 19.63 -21.95 -11.31
CA GLY A 737 18.91 -22.01 -10.03
C GLY A 737 17.38 -22.07 -10.20
N PRO A 738 16.64 -22.60 -9.20
CA PRO A 738 15.19 -22.68 -9.25
C PRO A 738 14.55 -21.29 -9.28
N ARG A 739 13.48 -21.14 -10.07
CA ARG A 739 12.76 -19.89 -10.33
C ARG A 739 13.60 -18.73 -10.91
N VAL A 740 14.83 -18.99 -11.36
CA VAL A 740 15.67 -18.02 -12.09
C VAL A 740 15.27 -17.98 -13.57
N HIS A 741 15.52 -16.86 -14.25
CA HIS A 741 15.34 -16.78 -15.71
C HIS A 741 16.34 -17.70 -16.43
N SER A 742 15.86 -18.44 -17.44
CA SER A 742 16.69 -19.39 -18.21
C SER A 742 17.76 -18.65 -19.02
N GLN A 743 18.99 -19.16 -18.97
CA GLN A 743 20.14 -18.60 -19.71
C GLN A 743 19.90 -18.55 -21.23
N ASP A 744 19.14 -19.50 -21.77
CA ASP A 744 18.90 -19.68 -23.21
C ASP A 744 17.65 -18.91 -23.69
N ALA A 745 16.86 -18.38 -22.76
CA ALA A 745 15.70 -17.55 -23.07
C ALA A 745 16.10 -16.07 -23.23
N PRO A 746 15.62 -15.36 -24.27
CA PRO A 746 15.94 -13.95 -24.47
C PRO A 746 15.68 -13.08 -23.22
N PRO A 747 16.65 -12.27 -22.75
CA PRO A 747 16.53 -11.49 -21.50
C PRO A 747 15.27 -10.64 -21.39
N GLN A 748 14.76 -10.15 -22.52
CA GLN A 748 13.56 -9.31 -22.60
C GLN A 748 12.25 -10.08 -22.33
N ARG A 749 12.29 -11.42 -22.23
CA ARG A 749 11.16 -12.26 -21.80
C ARG A 749 11.08 -12.41 -20.27
N ALA A 750 12.12 -12.04 -19.53
CA ALA A 750 12.04 -11.97 -18.08
C ALA A 750 11.18 -10.77 -17.64
N PRO A 751 10.33 -10.89 -16.61
CA PRO A 751 9.64 -9.75 -16.03
C PRO A 751 10.67 -8.78 -15.40
N GLY A 752 10.69 -7.53 -15.86
CA GLY A 752 11.74 -6.55 -15.53
C GLY A 752 13.00 -6.62 -16.42
N GLY A 753 13.05 -7.54 -17.38
CA GLY A 753 14.27 -7.91 -18.09
C GLY A 753 15.22 -8.73 -17.22
N PHE A 754 16.39 -9.09 -17.74
CA PHE A 754 17.40 -9.88 -17.04
C PHE A 754 18.81 -9.33 -17.27
N GLN A 755 19.65 -9.36 -16.23
CA GLN A 755 21.06 -8.99 -16.24
C GLN A 755 21.86 -10.01 -15.43
N LYS A 756 22.81 -10.69 -16.08
CA LYS A 756 23.69 -11.67 -15.41
C LYS A 756 24.57 -11.04 -14.32
N ALA A 757 24.89 -9.75 -14.43
CA ALA A 757 25.73 -9.02 -13.47
C ALA A 757 25.13 -8.94 -12.06
N GLY A 758 23.80 -8.89 -11.95
CA GLY A 758 23.09 -8.73 -10.68
C GLY A 758 22.68 -10.03 -9.99
N LEU A 759 23.19 -11.18 -10.43
CA LEU A 759 22.98 -12.45 -9.72
C LEU A 759 23.70 -12.45 -8.35
N VAL A 760 23.09 -13.02 -7.32
CA VAL A 760 23.60 -12.96 -5.94
C VAL A 760 24.94 -13.69 -5.79
N TRP A 761 25.16 -14.77 -6.57
CA TRP A 761 26.47 -15.45 -6.63
C TRP A 761 27.63 -14.53 -7.05
N ASN A 762 27.38 -13.43 -7.75
CA ASN A 762 28.40 -12.44 -8.08
C ASN A 762 28.74 -11.54 -6.88
N ALA A 763 27.77 -11.24 -6.02
CA ALA A 763 28.01 -10.50 -4.77
C ALA A 763 28.83 -11.36 -3.80
N TYR A 764 28.48 -12.64 -3.67
CA TYR A 764 29.27 -13.60 -2.89
C TYR A 764 30.69 -13.80 -3.46
N ALA A 765 30.86 -13.77 -4.78
CA ALA A 765 32.19 -13.78 -5.42
C ALA A 765 33.02 -12.50 -5.15
N LYS A 766 32.37 -11.38 -4.79
CA LYS A 766 33.03 -10.15 -4.29
C LYS A 766 33.25 -10.17 -2.77
N GLY A 767 32.90 -11.25 -2.07
CA GLY A 767 33.03 -11.37 -0.62
C GLY A 767 32.00 -10.60 0.21
N TYR A 768 30.85 -10.25 -0.38
CA TYR A 768 29.78 -9.52 0.32
C TYR A 768 29.05 -10.42 1.33
N ARG A 769 28.75 -9.87 2.50
CA ARG A 769 28.03 -10.55 3.60
C ARG A 769 26.53 -10.30 3.47
N LEU A 770 25.90 -10.93 2.48
CA LEU A 770 24.45 -10.84 2.23
C LEU A 770 23.73 -12.07 2.78
N GLY A 771 22.81 -11.88 3.73
CA GLY A 771 21.78 -12.87 4.05
C GLY A 771 20.64 -12.85 3.03
N THR A 772 19.70 -13.77 3.15
CA THR A 772 18.60 -13.95 2.19
C THR A 772 17.23 -13.64 2.82
N ILE A 773 16.37 -13.01 2.03
CA ILE A 773 14.92 -12.94 2.23
C ILE A 773 14.20 -13.16 0.89
N ALA A 774 12.88 -13.38 0.94
CA ALA A 774 12.01 -13.33 -0.23
C ALA A 774 10.85 -12.35 0.03
N SER A 775 10.48 -11.56 -0.98
CA SER A 775 9.40 -10.57 -0.87
C SER A 775 8.48 -10.61 -2.10
N SER A 776 7.30 -10.00 -2.01
CA SER A 776 6.27 -10.20 -3.03
C SER A 776 6.41 -9.28 -4.25
N ASP A 777 6.43 -7.98 -4.00
CA ASP A 777 6.20 -6.86 -4.92
C ASP A 777 4.84 -6.89 -5.66
N HIS A 778 4.29 -5.70 -5.87
CA HIS A 778 3.03 -5.43 -6.56
C HIS A 778 1.87 -6.37 -6.16
N GLY A 779 0.95 -6.63 -7.07
CA GLY A 779 -0.08 -7.65 -7.01
C GLY A 779 0.43 -9.10 -7.03
N SER A 780 1.49 -9.44 -6.30
CA SER A 780 1.83 -10.81 -5.88
C SER A 780 1.50 -11.01 -4.40
N THR A 781 1.01 -12.19 -4.03
CA THR A 781 0.59 -12.54 -2.66
C THR A 781 0.73 -14.05 -2.40
N HIS A 782 0.89 -14.43 -1.13
CA HIS A 782 1.01 -15.81 -0.62
C HIS A 782 2.19 -16.69 -1.13
N ILE A 783 3.16 -16.15 -1.89
CA ILE A 783 4.30 -16.94 -2.41
C ILE A 783 5.71 -16.39 -2.13
N SER A 784 5.82 -15.45 -1.20
CA SER A 784 7.11 -14.86 -0.82
C SER A 784 7.08 -14.47 0.64
N TYR A 785 8.11 -14.92 1.38
CA TYR A 785 8.21 -14.73 2.81
C TYR A 785 9.65 -14.39 3.21
N ALA A 786 9.80 -13.31 3.96
CA ALA A 786 10.98 -13.00 4.74
C ALA A 786 10.79 -13.63 6.12
N LEU A 787 11.56 -14.67 6.43
CA LEU A 787 11.55 -15.33 7.73
C LEU A 787 12.73 -14.80 8.54
N VAL A 788 12.46 -14.30 9.75
CA VAL A 788 13.45 -13.68 10.63
C VAL A 788 13.40 -14.38 11.98
N TYR A 789 14.56 -14.86 12.45
CA TYR A 789 14.72 -15.36 13.81
C TYR A 789 14.98 -14.18 14.76
N THR A 790 14.01 -13.87 15.62
CA THR A 790 14.06 -12.71 16.55
C THR A 790 13.73 -13.13 17.98
N PRO A 791 14.35 -12.52 19.02
CA PRO A 791 13.95 -12.77 20.40
C PRO A 791 12.60 -12.12 20.76
N LYS A 792 12.19 -11.07 20.04
CA LYS A 792 10.99 -10.26 20.37
C LYS A 792 10.31 -9.72 19.11
N ALA A 793 8.97 -9.69 19.14
CA ALA A 793 8.16 -9.08 18.09
C ALA A 793 8.03 -7.56 18.32
N ASP A 794 9.09 -6.81 18.01
CA ASP A 794 9.06 -5.36 17.88
C ASP A 794 9.97 -4.87 16.74
N ARG A 795 9.85 -3.59 16.38
CA ARG A 795 10.51 -3.01 15.18
C ARG A 795 12.04 -3.08 15.26
N GLN A 796 12.61 -2.86 16.45
CA GLN A 796 14.05 -2.83 16.66
C GLN A 796 14.62 -4.25 16.67
N ALA A 797 14.02 -5.16 17.44
CA ALA A 797 14.45 -6.55 17.52
C ALA A 797 14.38 -7.28 16.15
N ILE A 798 13.39 -6.95 15.31
CA ILE A 798 13.30 -7.47 13.95
C ILE A 798 14.41 -6.91 13.05
N LEU A 799 14.64 -5.60 13.02
CA LEU A 799 15.71 -5.01 12.20
C LEU A 799 17.12 -5.46 12.64
N ASP A 800 17.37 -5.61 13.95
CA ASP A 800 18.67 -6.09 14.43
C ASP A 800 18.89 -7.58 14.15
N SER A 801 17.82 -8.37 14.05
CA SER A 801 17.89 -9.76 13.59
C SER A 801 18.17 -9.85 12.07
N ILE A 802 17.63 -8.91 11.29
CA ILE A 802 17.94 -8.76 9.86
C ILE A 802 19.41 -8.31 9.66
N ARG A 803 19.93 -7.39 10.49
CA ARG A 803 21.36 -6.99 10.51
C ARG A 803 22.30 -8.16 10.76
N LYS A 804 21.94 -9.06 11.68
CA LYS A 804 22.67 -10.30 11.96
C LYS A 804 22.55 -11.35 10.84
N ARG A 805 21.69 -11.13 9.84
CA ARG A 805 21.35 -12.10 8.78
C ARG A 805 20.77 -13.39 9.33
N HIS A 806 20.12 -13.33 10.49
CA HIS A 806 19.42 -14.46 11.13
C HIS A 806 18.07 -14.68 10.42
N THR A 807 18.13 -14.85 9.10
CA THR A 807 16.98 -14.80 8.18
C THR A 807 17.06 -15.89 7.12
N TYR A 808 15.92 -16.21 6.51
CA TYR A 808 15.88 -16.94 5.25
C TYR A 808 14.71 -16.47 4.37
N GLY A 809 14.84 -16.68 3.06
CA GLY A 809 13.75 -16.48 2.10
C GLY A 809 13.05 -17.81 1.82
N ALA A 810 11.72 -17.81 1.80
CA ALA A 810 10.93 -18.96 1.35
C ALA A 810 9.72 -18.55 0.51
N THR A 811 9.15 -19.51 -0.25
CA THR A 811 7.98 -19.29 -1.12
C THR A 811 6.70 -19.99 -0.67
N ASP A 812 6.78 -20.81 0.39
CA ASP A 812 5.66 -21.32 1.18
C ASP A 812 6.10 -21.34 2.67
N ASN A 813 5.25 -21.80 3.57
CA ASN A 813 5.48 -21.91 5.01
C ASN A 813 6.46 -23.03 5.40
N LEU A 814 7.67 -23.02 4.84
CA LEU A 814 8.78 -23.89 5.23
C LEU A 814 9.41 -23.39 6.54
N ILE A 815 9.61 -24.29 7.51
CA ILE A 815 10.44 -24.08 8.70
C ILE A 815 11.85 -24.60 8.37
N VAL A 816 12.88 -23.77 8.51
CA VAL A 816 14.27 -24.15 8.20
C VAL A 816 15.23 -23.58 9.24
N THR A 817 16.04 -24.45 9.86
CA THR A 817 17.11 -24.12 10.82
C THR A 817 18.44 -24.67 10.30
N PHE A 818 19.50 -23.86 10.34
CA PHE A 818 20.80 -24.17 9.77
C PHE A 818 21.91 -23.66 10.71
N GLU A 819 22.88 -24.51 11.00
CA GLU A 819 24.09 -24.20 11.78
C GLU A 819 25.37 -24.68 11.10
N ALA A 820 26.51 -24.04 11.41
CA ALA A 820 27.86 -24.54 11.14
C ALA A 820 28.70 -24.49 12.45
N ASN A 821 29.20 -25.64 12.92
CA ASN A 821 29.94 -25.79 14.20
C ASN A 821 29.22 -25.18 15.44
N GLY A 822 27.89 -25.00 15.38
CA GLY A 822 27.09 -24.38 16.44
C GLY A 822 26.84 -22.88 16.28
N HIS A 823 27.43 -22.23 15.28
CA HIS A 823 27.06 -20.88 14.82
C HIS A 823 25.84 -20.95 13.90
N PHE A 824 24.98 -19.95 13.93
CA PHE A 824 23.67 -19.93 13.28
C PHE A 824 23.71 -19.30 11.88
N MET A 825 22.71 -19.58 11.03
CA MET A 825 22.61 -18.94 9.70
C MET A 825 22.71 -17.41 9.81
N GLY A 826 23.63 -16.81 9.04
CA GLY A 826 23.97 -15.39 9.10
C GLY A 826 25.30 -15.06 9.78
N ASP A 827 25.78 -15.91 10.69
CA ASP A 827 26.99 -15.66 11.49
C ASP A 827 28.29 -15.67 10.64
N GLU A 828 29.32 -14.97 11.13
CA GLU A 828 30.70 -15.08 10.65
C GLU A 828 31.62 -15.43 11.83
N PHE A 829 32.41 -16.49 11.71
CA PHE A 829 33.31 -16.98 12.78
C PHE A 829 34.62 -17.55 12.21
N ALA A 830 35.59 -17.84 13.09
CA ALA A 830 36.87 -18.47 12.75
C ALA A 830 36.99 -19.86 13.41
N THR A 831 37.65 -20.81 12.74
CA THR A 831 37.92 -22.14 13.30
C THR A 831 39.07 -22.88 12.61
N SER A 832 39.77 -23.72 13.37
CA SER A 832 40.72 -24.71 12.87
C SER A 832 40.07 -26.07 12.55
N GLU A 833 38.83 -26.30 13.00
CA GLU A 833 38.08 -27.56 12.81
C GLU A 833 37.59 -27.75 11.35
N LEU A 834 37.07 -28.94 11.04
CA LEU A 834 36.33 -29.18 9.81
C LEU A 834 34.90 -28.61 9.92
N PRO A 835 34.43 -27.79 8.96
CA PRO A 835 33.08 -27.23 8.95
C PRO A 835 32.02 -28.33 8.99
N THR A 836 31.27 -28.37 10.09
CA THR A 836 30.25 -29.38 10.38
C THR A 836 28.89 -28.70 10.40
N LEU A 837 28.14 -28.96 9.34
CA LEU A 837 26.92 -28.28 8.94
C LEU A 837 25.71 -29.11 9.37
N LYS A 838 24.77 -28.50 10.09
CA LYS A 838 23.49 -29.13 10.48
C LYS A 838 22.33 -28.42 9.77
N LEU A 839 21.38 -29.18 9.25
CA LEU A 839 20.14 -28.68 8.68
C LEU A 839 18.95 -29.41 9.29
N GLU A 840 18.02 -28.67 9.87
CA GLU A 840 16.70 -29.16 10.23
C GLU A 840 15.64 -28.42 9.40
N ALA A 841 14.70 -29.16 8.81
CA ALA A 841 13.67 -28.56 7.97
C ALA A 841 12.34 -29.31 8.05
N THR A 842 11.24 -28.54 8.04
CA THR A 842 9.88 -29.05 7.85
C THR A 842 9.22 -28.31 6.71
N GLY A 843 8.93 -29.03 5.63
CA GLY A 843 8.16 -28.54 4.50
C GLY A 843 6.65 -28.53 4.78
N THR A 844 5.92 -27.83 3.93
CA THR A 844 4.46 -27.92 3.83
C THR A 844 4.06 -29.17 3.05
N GLY A 845 4.79 -29.47 1.97
CA GLY A 845 4.80 -30.73 1.23
C GLY A 845 6.03 -31.59 1.57
N LYS A 846 6.40 -32.51 0.67
CA LYS A 846 7.68 -33.24 0.79
C LYS A 846 8.81 -32.42 0.16
N ILE A 847 9.97 -32.41 0.81
CA ILE A 847 11.21 -31.81 0.28
C ILE A 847 11.82 -32.81 -0.72
N ALA A 848 11.80 -32.45 -2.00
CA ALA A 848 12.25 -33.29 -3.11
C ALA A 848 13.76 -33.19 -3.34
N GLN A 849 14.36 -32.01 -3.12
CA GLN A 849 15.79 -31.78 -3.24
C GLN A 849 16.29 -30.85 -2.12
N ILE A 850 17.52 -31.13 -1.66
CA ILE A 850 18.32 -30.26 -0.79
C ILE A 850 19.68 -30.12 -1.45
N ASP A 851 20.14 -28.89 -1.62
CA ASP A 851 21.48 -28.57 -2.11
C ASP A 851 22.24 -27.82 -1.01
N LEU A 852 23.50 -28.18 -0.81
CA LEU A 852 24.47 -27.45 -0.01
C LEU A 852 25.47 -26.76 -0.94
N ILE A 853 25.48 -25.43 -0.90
CA ILE A 853 26.34 -24.58 -1.72
C ILE A 853 27.47 -24.06 -0.84
N ARG A 854 28.71 -24.13 -1.33
CA ARG A 854 29.89 -23.49 -0.76
C ARG A 854 30.65 -22.75 -1.84
N ASN A 855 30.95 -21.46 -1.66
CA ASN A 855 31.80 -20.67 -2.58
C ASN A 855 31.42 -20.81 -4.08
N ASN A 856 30.11 -20.75 -4.39
CA ASN A 856 29.51 -20.97 -5.71
C ASN A 856 29.63 -22.41 -6.29
N GLU A 857 29.97 -23.40 -5.46
CA GLU A 857 30.01 -24.83 -5.81
C GLU A 857 28.93 -25.63 -5.09
N TYR A 858 28.29 -26.58 -5.77
CA TYR A 858 27.42 -27.58 -5.14
C TYR A 858 28.27 -28.70 -4.55
N ILE A 859 28.49 -28.68 -3.24
CA ILE A 859 29.36 -29.68 -2.56
C ILE A 859 28.60 -30.92 -2.07
N TYR A 860 27.27 -30.82 -1.93
CA TYR A 860 26.40 -31.95 -1.60
C TYR A 860 24.98 -31.70 -2.09
N THR A 861 24.33 -32.72 -2.65
CA THR A 861 22.91 -32.71 -3.01
C THR A 861 22.24 -33.98 -2.51
N ALA A 862 21.08 -33.86 -1.87
CA ALA A 862 20.24 -34.97 -1.43
C ALA A 862 18.85 -34.90 -2.06
N LYS A 863 18.23 -36.06 -2.28
CA LYS A 863 16.82 -36.18 -2.71
C LYS A 863 16.03 -37.02 -1.71
N PRO A 864 15.74 -36.47 -0.51
CA PRO A 864 15.25 -37.26 0.62
C PRO A 864 13.79 -37.69 0.50
N ASN A 865 13.01 -36.98 -0.33
CA ASN A 865 11.57 -37.10 -0.52
C ASN A 865 10.74 -37.27 0.78
N LYS A 866 11.00 -36.41 1.77
CA LYS A 866 10.37 -36.41 3.10
C LYS A 866 9.90 -35.01 3.48
N ARG A 867 8.81 -34.93 4.26
CA ARG A 867 8.30 -33.66 4.79
C ARG A 867 9.18 -33.07 5.91
N ARG A 868 9.77 -33.92 6.74
CA ARG A 868 10.70 -33.53 7.82
C ARG A 868 12.10 -34.08 7.54
N ILE A 869 13.11 -33.26 7.81
CA ILE A 869 14.53 -33.53 7.57
C ILE A 869 15.31 -33.13 8.82
N SER A 870 16.25 -33.98 9.23
CA SER A 870 17.44 -33.60 9.99
C SER A 870 18.64 -34.19 9.24
N LEU A 871 19.65 -33.37 9.00
CA LEU A 871 20.83 -33.69 8.18
C LEU A 871 22.08 -33.12 8.88
N LYS A 872 23.14 -33.92 8.95
CA LYS A 872 24.48 -33.50 9.35
C LYS A 872 25.46 -33.83 8.23
N TYR A 873 26.28 -32.87 7.83
CA TYR A 873 27.32 -33.02 6.82
C TYR A 873 28.63 -32.38 7.35
N THR A 874 29.78 -32.94 7.03
CA THR A 874 31.09 -32.35 7.37
C THR A 874 31.86 -32.14 6.08
N ASP A 875 32.32 -30.92 5.82
CA ASP A 875 33.18 -30.66 4.68
C ASP A 875 34.57 -31.27 4.95
N MET A 876 34.84 -32.39 4.28
CA MET A 876 36.12 -33.09 4.34
C MET A 876 37.19 -32.48 3.42
N LYS A 877 36.85 -31.45 2.64
CA LYS A 877 37.77 -30.70 1.75
C LYS A 877 37.56 -29.17 1.84
N PRO A 878 37.56 -28.55 3.05
CA PRO A 878 37.31 -27.14 3.20
C PRO A 878 38.58 -26.33 2.87
N VAL A 879 38.42 -25.25 2.11
CA VAL A 879 39.55 -24.38 1.72
C VAL A 879 40.02 -23.53 2.91
N LYS A 880 41.27 -23.03 2.84
CA LYS A 880 41.82 -22.07 3.81
C LYS A 880 41.29 -20.66 3.55
N GLY A 881 41.14 -19.86 4.60
CA GLY A 881 40.53 -18.53 4.55
C GLY A 881 38.99 -18.60 4.60
N THR A 882 38.32 -17.53 4.18
CA THR A 882 36.85 -17.44 4.21
C THR A 882 36.21 -18.41 3.23
N SER A 883 35.42 -19.34 3.75
CA SER A 883 34.39 -20.06 3.00
C SER A 883 33.01 -19.63 3.48
N TRP A 884 32.04 -19.51 2.59
CA TRP A 884 30.64 -19.37 2.98
C TRP A 884 29.83 -20.59 2.57
N TYR A 885 28.82 -20.95 3.36
CA TYR A 885 27.98 -22.13 3.16
C TYR A 885 26.51 -21.76 3.31
N TYR A 886 25.62 -22.24 2.43
CA TYR A 886 24.17 -22.18 2.64
C TYR A 886 23.45 -23.40 2.08
N PHE A 887 22.29 -23.72 2.66
CA PHE A 887 21.38 -24.74 2.14
C PHE A 887 20.25 -24.10 1.32
N ARG A 888 19.92 -24.73 0.19
CA ARG A 888 18.71 -24.50 -0.60
C ARG A 888 17.83 -25.75 -0.58
N LEU A 889 16.53 -25.57 -0.40
CA LEU A 889 15.55 -26.65 -0.34
C LEU A 889 14.49 -26.44 -1.43
N VAL A 890 14.05 -27.52 -2.08
CA VAL A 890 12.99 -27.50 -3.10
C VAL A 890 11.98 -28.61 -2.81
N GLN A 891 10.69 -28.28 -2.77
CA GLN A 891 9.59 -29.23 -2.55
C GLN A 891 9.17 -29.96 -3.84
N GLU A 892 8.40 -31.04 -3.71
CA GLU A 892 7.77 -31.75 -4.85
C GLU A 892 6.88 -30.85 -5.72
N ASP A 893 6.32 -29.77 -5.16
CA ASP A 893 5.52 -28.77 -5.87
C ASP A 893 6.33 -27.52 -6.30
N GLY A 894 7.66 -27.58 -6.21
CA GLY A 894 8.55 -26.54 -6.71
C GLY A 894 8.60 -25.26 -5.85
N GLU A 895 8.04 -25.28 -4.65
CA GLU A 895 8.28 -24.24 -3.63
C GLU A 895 9.71 -24.36 -3.07
N VAL A 896 10.31 -23.23 -2.70
CA VAL A 896 11.75 -23.11 -2.45
C VAL A 896 12.02 -22.40 -1.12
N ALA A 897 13.11 -22.76 -0.45
CA ALA A 897 13.71 -21.97 0.61
C ALA A 897 15.23 -21.81 0.39
N TRP A 898 15.76 -20.62 0.69
CA TRP A 898 17.18 -20.27 0.63
C TRP A 898 17.62 -19.75 2.00
N CYS A 899 18.48 -20.48 2.72
CA CYS A 899 19.05 -20.02 3.98
C CYS A 899 20.00 -18.84 3.76
N SER A 900 20.15 -17.95 4.76
CA SER A 900 21.31 -17.06 4.79
C SER A 900 22.60 -17.88 4.92
N PRO A 901 23.71 -17.45 4.29
CA PRO A 901 24.98 -18.13 4.46
C PRO A 901 25.51 -18.06 5.90
N VAL A 902 26.41 -18.98 6.23
CA VAL A 902 27.34 -18.85 7.36
C VAL A 902 28.75 -18.69 6.80
N TRP A 903 29.49 -17.71 7.29
CA TRP A 903 30.87 -17.44 6.89
C TRP A 903 31.84 -18.08 7.90
N VAL A 904 32.71 -18.95 7.41
CA VAL A 904 33.67 -19.73 8.20
C VAL A 904 35.07 -19.37 7.72
N ASN A 905 35.82 -18.68 8.58
CA ASN A 905 37.21 -18.30 8.34
C ASN A 905 38.13 -19.42 8.84
N ARG A 906 38.67 -20.22 7.92
CA ARG A 906 39.56 -21.33 8.25
C ARG A 906 41.02 -20.87 8.33
N GLU A 907 41.67 -21.20 9.44
CA GLU A 907 43.09 -20.90 9.70
C GLU A 907 44.07 -21.78 8.91
#